data_AF-A0A3A0A7N0-F1
#
_entry.id   AF-A0A3A0A7N0-F1
#
_cell.length_a   1.000
_cell.length_b   1.000
_cell.length_c   1.000
_cell.angle_alpha   90.00
_cell.angle_beta   90.00
_cell.angle_gamma   90.00
#
_symmetry.space_group_name_H-M   'P 1'
#
loop_
_entity.id
_entity.type
_entity.pdbx_description
1 polymer ?
#
loop_
_entity_poly.entity_id
_entity_poly.type
_entity_poly.pdbx_seq_one_letter_code
_entity_poly.pdbx_strand_id
1 'polypeptide(L)'
;MTIAAQTTTDRTNGKPPPGKPKTEHIAAHIFDALLAINPDPDVFELTVLMKGRGRDYTQKGYFNDRAALALAAAQHTLKPGSKAIYVNLQDIKPECLHRAHNKMLDGVPAVTAADVTRYRNFLIDGDRDGVKGISATEEERAKIRETILAIREFLVHELDWPDPRFEADSGNGYHDDWRLDLPATKENQDLIARCYKALNQKFGSDVLSIDASLADPNQLIKLYGTKCRKGDDTPERPHRFSKLLNTYETEPVTLEQLQALAALYVEPATDKKTGKQRTYWKAGAPEAVEAWAEGHGLTLGPRTADSHPQTGNGHKWRVDCLTCDGVHTDGAAIILNGSGYLKYRCHHNSCADKSEADALAKYPPPAARRKAQPSLSLDEILAKIAALGADTTLDDNARLQRLVDEIAGPVEQLDKAHHIAVELALVEHLKLSQKKAERFTAACRQRAKQAAKQTKADARQARQAKRPVSEKPAIDLADRQLSGVVADALAALVQRNERTPAEPLVYVRGGALTRIVRDESGAPGTQILSAGAVLHTLAEVADWVKISVDDDGNEFIKSEFPPLDVVRSVAAMGEWPGLPPLEGVVNAPTFAPDGTLHDKPGYNPVTRLFNASGLKLGNTTPAPEAIKWAKTLILEDLLGNFPFKDEASKAHAVGLLLLPFVRPMIDGPTPLHLIDSPTPGTGKGLLTSACALPATGRDVHSMAPGKDEDEWRKRLTSTLLLGGTHISIDNIREPLDSGVLASVLTQEYIEDRVLGSSQTVRLRVRTIWCANGNNITPSDEIARRSIWIRLDANTERPWERDGFKHQNLRTWALANRGQLVTAAVTLVRAWMAAGRPVWSGKNKGSYDAWSQVIGGILQTVEIPGFLANEAELFDTTVSDAEVLREFVAAWWNQYADSPVTSGELFKLASYPDHKPDDPLQAAQQTAEWHGLLDGVLGNGNQRSRQTRLGKLLGTSKDKVFGEYKIQKLSPSAGNPRWSLVNVGGERADQRSPHSQPAVPVVDDDYAKDMVNVGERYSPLDTRHARISPPTNHTEGENNNSTHATTAERSPTFTNTPVERSPHVHHHHDESEVVTWTL
;
A
#
# COMPACT_ATOMS: atom_id res chain seq x y z
N MET A 1 16.43 -45.03 7.46
CA MET A 1 16.06 -46.33 8.05
C MET A 1 14.55 -46.38 8.20
N THR A 2 13.93 -47.55 8.02
CA THR A 2 12.48 -47.71 8.09
C THR A 2 12.04 -48.05 9.51
N ILE A 3 11.04 -47.35 10.05
CA ILE A 3 10.19 -47.87 11.15
C ILE A 3 8.74 -47.72 10.71
N ALA A 4 7.97 -48.80 10.88
CA ALA A 4 6.71 -49.02 10.18
C ALA A 4 5.54 -48.20 10.73
N ALA A 5 4.63 -47.82 9.84
CA ALA A 5 3.28 -47.41 10.22
C ALA A 5 2.43 -48.66 10.48
N GLN A 6 2.15 -48.96 11.75
CA GLN A 6 1.06 -49.83 12.18
C GLN A 6 0.45 -49.33 13.48
N THR A 7 -0.84 -48.99 13.46
CA THR A 7 -1.69 -49.04 14.64
C THR A 7 -3.15 -49.19 14.18
N THR A 8 -3.74 -50.35 14.44
CA THR A 8 -5.14 -50.62 14.14
C THR A 8 -6.07 -50.04 15.20
N THR A 9 -7.35 -49.98 14.86
CA THR A 9 -8.48 -49.63 15.73
C THR A 9 -8.48 -50.36 17.09
N ASP A 10 -8.75 -49.60 18.16
CA ASP A 10 -9.86 -49.93 19.05
C ASP A 10 -10.45 -48.63 19.67
N ARG A 11 -11.74 -48.66 20.03
CA ARG A 11 -12.46 -47.63 20.80
C ARG A 11 -13.20 -48.30 21.96
N THR A 12 -12.54 -48.38 23.11
CA THR A 12 -13.19 -48.78 24.38
C THR A 12 -13.37 -47.58 25.31
N ASN A 13 -14.51 -47.53 26.01
CA ASN A 13 -14.90 -46.37 26.82
C ASN A 13 -14.09 -46.28 28.12
N GLY A 14 -13.35 -45.19 28.31
CA GLY A 14 -12.72 -44.85 29.58
C GLY A 14 -12.29 -43.38 29.61
N LYS A 15 -12.95 -42.56 30.44
CA LYS A 15 -12.48 -41.20 30.75
C LYS A 15 -11.18 -41.30 31.57
N PRO A 16 -10.04 -40.76 31.11
CA PRO A 16 -8.85 -40.70 31.94
C PRO A 16 -9.07 -39.74 33.13
N PRO A 17 -8.50 -40.01 34.32
CA PRO A 17 -8.40 -39.01 35.37
C PRO A 17 -7.48 -37.85 34.94
N PRO A 18 -7.54 -36.67 35.59
CA PRO A 18 -6.72 -35.51 35.25
C PRO A 18 -5.24 -35.73 35.61
N GLY A 19 -4.53 -36.45 34.74
CA GLY A 19 -3.10 -36.72 34.83
C GLY A 19 -2.25 -35.53 34.39
N LYS A 20 -1.06 -35.39 35.00
CA LYS A 20 -0.05 -34.41 34.58
C LYS A 20 0.30 -34.62 33.09
N PRO A 21 0.57 -33.56 32.31
CA PRO A 21 0.94 -33.69 30.90
C PRO A 21 2.17 -34.58 30.76
N LYS A 22 2.04 -35.61 29.92
CA LYS A 22 3.11 -36.55 29.60
C LYS A 22 4.26 -35.83 28.89
N THR A 23 5.51 -36.22 29.20
CA THR A 23 6.72 -35.60 28.63
C THR A 23 6.69 -35.59 27.10
N GLU A 24 6.13 -36.63 26.50
CA GLU A 24 6.01 -36.84 25.06
C GLU A 24 5.06 -35.82 24.41
N HIS A 25 3.99 -35.41 25.10
CA HIS A 25 3.06 -34.39 24.61
C HIS A 25 3.70 -32.99 24.65
N ILE A 26 4.48 -32.72 25.71
CA ILE A 26 5.24 -31.47 25.82
C ILE A 26 6.33 -31.42 24.73
N ALA A 27 7.02 -32.54 24.48
CA ALA A 27 8.01 -32.64 23.41
C ALA A 27 7.40 -32.42 22.02
N ALA A 28 6.19 -32.92 21.74
CA ALA A 28 5.50 -32.64 20.48
C ALA A 28 5.27 -31.13 20.26
N HIS A 29 4.68 -30.43 21.23
CA HIS A 29 4.46 -28.98 21.12
C HIS A 29 5.75 -28.17 21.01
N ILE A 30 6.85 -28.63 21.64
CA ILE A 30 8.17 -28.01 21.48
C ILE A 30 8.74 -28.28 20.07
N PHE A 31 8.51 -29.48 19.50
CA PHE A 31 8.96 -29.81 18.14
C PHE A 31 8.27 -28.92 17.09
N ASP A 32 6.96 -28.72 17.20
CA ASP A 32 6.19 -27.80 16.34
C ASP A 32 6.73 -26.36 16.46
N ALA A 33 7.04 -25.91 17.68
CA ALA A 33 7.66 -24.61 17.92
C ALA A 33 9.06 -24.47 17.29
N LEU A 34 9.88 -25.52 17.29
CA LEU A 34 11.19 -25.50 16.62
C LEU A 34 11.06 -25.34 15.11
N LEU A 35 10.10 -26.02 14.47
CA LEU A 35 9.80 -25.86 13.04
C LEU A 35 9.34 -24.43 12.71
N ALA A 36 8.46 -23.86 13.55
CA ALA A 36 8.01 -22.48 13.42
C ALA A 36 9.17 -21.47 13.56
N ILE A 37 10.16 -21.75 14.42
CA ILE A 37 11.34 -20.90 14.65
C ILE A 37 12.39 -21.04 13.53
N ASN A 38 12.68 -22.25 13.04
CA ASN A 38 13.57 -22.48 11.89
C ASN A 38 13.28 -23.86 11.25
N PRO A 39 12.93 -23.97 9.96
CA PRO A 39 12.53 -25.24 9.37
C PRO A 39 13.73 -26.10 8.98
N ASP A 40 14.90 -25.47 8.73
CA ASP A 40 16.11 -26.08 8.21
C ASP A 40 17.42 -25.57 8.87
N PRO A 41 17.51 -25.44 10.22
CA PRO A 41 18.74 -25.06 10.89
C PRO A 41 19.76 -26.20 10.88
N ASP A 42 21.04 -25.85 10.74
CA ASP A 42 22.17 -26.76 10.97
C ASP A 42 22.26 -27.17 12.46
N VAL A 43 22.14 -26.19 13.37
CA VAL A 43 22.30 -26.37 14.82
C VAL A 43 21.43 -25.38 15.61
N PHE A 44 20.80 -25.86 16.68
CA PHE A 44 20.22 -25.05 17.76
C PHE A 44 21.06 -25.13 19.04
N GLU A 45 21.24 -24.03 19.76
CA GLU A 45 21.61 -23.99 21.18
C GLU A 45 20.34 -24.00 22.05
N LEU A 46 20.21 -25.00 22.92
CA LEU A 46 19.21 -25.06 23.98
C LEU A 46 19.83 -24.56 25.30
N THR A 47 19.27 -23.49 25.89
CA THR A 47 19.73 -22.92 27.17
C THR A 47 18.64 -23.08 28.24
N VAL A 48 18.99 -23.68 29.39
CA VAL A 48 18.08 -23.86 30.53
C VAL A 48 18.62 -23.10 31.74
N LEU A 49 17.84 -22.14 32.26
CA LEU A 49 18.16 -21.41 33.50
C LEU A 49 17.64 -22.20 34.71
N MET A 50 18.56 -22.61 35.59
CA MET A 50 18.31 -23.43 36.76
C MET A 50 18.54 -22.67 38.07
N LYS A 51 17.62 -22.86 39.03
CA LYS A 51 17.71 -22.36 40.40
C LYS A 51 18.77 -23.15 41.17
N GLY A 52 19.96 -22.58 41.35
CA GLY A 52 21.05 -23.17 42.12
C GLY A 52 20.98 -22.83 43.62
N ARG A 53 21.92 -23.39 44.40
CA ARG A 53 22.08 -23.08 45.82
C ARG A 53 22.86 -21.78 45.98
N GLY A 54 22.16 -20.66 46.15
CA GLY A 54 22.73 -19.32 46.38
C GLY A 54 22.90 -18.46 45.13
N ARG A 55 23.11 -19.06 43.95
CA ARG A 55 23.10 -18.37 42.64
C ARG A 55 22.43 -19.25 41.59
N ASP A 56 21.75 -18.64 40.63
CA ASP A 56 21.27 -19.36 39.44
C ASP A 56 22.43 -19.74 38.52
N TYR A 57 22.24 -20.79 37.71
CA TYR A 57 23.22 -21.26 36.73
C TYR A 57 22.51 -21.71 35.44
N THR A 58 23.25 -21.79 34.33
CA THR A 58 22.73 -22.23 33.04
C THR A 58 23.28 -23.60 32.64
N GLN A 59 22.38 -24.51 32.25
CA GLN A 59 22.74 -25.72 31.50
C GLN A 59 22.59 -25.39 30.00
N LYS A 60 23.49 -25.88 29.16
CA LYS A 60 23.49 -25.64 27.71
C LYS A 60 23.70 -26.93 26.93
N GLY A 61 23.11 -27.02 25.75
CA GLY A 61 23.27 -28.13 24.82
C GLY A 61 23.15 -27.65 23.38
N TYR A 62 23.84 -28.32 22.45
CA TYR A 62 23.82 -27.95 21.04
C TYR A 62 23.32 -29.12 20.21
N PHE A 63 22.31 -28.91 19.37
CA PHE A 63 21.51 -29.97 18.76
C PHE A 63 21.34 -29.78 17.26
N ASN A 64 21.56 -30.85 16.49
CA ASN A 64 21.04 -30.99 15.12
C ASN A 64 19.82 -31.94 15.05
N ASP A 65 19.59 -32.74 16.10
CA ASP A 65 18.37 -33.53 16.28
C ASP A 65 17.32 -32.72 17.06
N ARG A 66 16.27 -32.28 16.34
CA ARG A 66 15.16 -31.49 16.90
C ARG A 66 14.26 -32.29 17.84
N ALA A 67 14.14 -33.61 17.65
CA ALA A 67 13.39 -34.47 18.55
C ALA A 67 14.15 -34.69 19.87
N ALA A 68 15.48 -34.87 19.80
CA ALA A 68 16.34 -34.91 20.99
C ALA A 68 16.31 -33.57 21.76
N LEU A 69 16.34 -32.42 21.06
CA LEU A 69 16.19 -31.09 21.67
C LEU A 69 14.84 -30.98 22.37
N ALA A 70 13.74 -31.26 21.66
CA ALA A 70 12.38 -31.14 22.19
C ALA A 70 12.14 -32.04 23.41
N LEU A 71 12.65 -33.28 23.37
CA LEU A 71 12.61 -34.19 24.52
C LEU A 71 13.45 -33.66 25.70
N ALA A 72 14.66 -33.16 25.44
CA ALA A 72 15.49 -32.56 26.48
C ALA A 72 14.82 -31.33 27.11
N ALA A 73 14.21 -30.45 26.32
CA ALA A 73 13.48 -29.28 26.79
C ALA A 73 12.22 -29.66 27.60
N ALA A 74 11.44 -30.65 27.15
CA ALA A 74 10.30 -31.19 27.88
C ALA A 74 10.71 -31.77 29.24
N GLN A 75 11.77 -32.58 29.28
CA GLN A 75 12.33 -33.11 30.53
C GLN A 75 12.79 -31.99 31.47
N HIS A 76 13.41 -30.92 30.96
CA HIS A 76 13.87 -29.80 31.77
C HIS A 76 12.71 -28.92 32.28
N THR A 77 11.66 -28.70 31.49
CA THR A 77 10.57 -27.80 31.92
C THR A 77 9.75 -28.37 33.09
N LEU A 78 9.72 -29.70 33.20
CA LEU A 78 9.13 -30.44 34.32
C LEU A 78 10.00 -30.43 35.60
N LYS A 79 11.29 -30.10 35.53
CA LYS A 79 12.16 -29.97 36.73
C LYS A 79 11.73 -28.76 37.56
N PRO A 80 11.42 -28.89 38.87
CA PRO A 80 11.02 -27.75 39.71
C PRO A 80 12.07 -26.64 39.82
N GLY A 81 13.35 -26.95 39.58
CA GLY A 81 14.44 -25.97 39.54
C GLY A 81 14.56 -25.18 38.24
N SER A 82 13.86 -25.56 37.16
CA SER A 82 13.95 -24.85 35.88
C SER A 82 13.12 -23.57 35.90
N LYS A 83 13.78 -22.41 35.87
CA LYS A 83 13.13 -21.09 35.86
C LYS A 83 12.60 -20.74 34.47
N ALA A 84 13.40 -21.02 33.45
CA ALA A 84 13.13 -20.66 32.07
C ALA A 84 13.98 -21.52 31.11
N ILE A 85 13.43 -21.77 29.93
CA ILE A 85 14.13 -22.41 28.80
C ILE A 85 14.17 -21.42 27.62
N TYR A 86 15.26 -21.45 26.86
CA TYR A 86 15.50 -20.59 25.71
C TYR A 86 16.15 -21.38 24.58
N VAL A 87 15.98 -20.89 23.34
CA VAL A 87 16.65 -21.38 22.13
C VAL A 87 17.24 -20.19 21.37
N ASN A 88 18.31 -20.38 20.59
CA ASN A 88 18.77 -19.35 19.66
C ASN A 88 17.73 -19.11 18.56
N LEU A 89 17.52 -17.85 18.21
CA LEU A 89 16.60 -17.46 17.13
C LEU A 89 17.28 -17.44 15.74
N GLN A 90 18.58 -17.13 15.70
CA GLN A 90 19.34 -16.87 14.47
C GLN A 90 20.26 -18.05 14.11
N ASP A 91 20.64 -18.19 12.84
CA ASP A 91 21.51 -19.29 12.39
C ASP A 91 22.89 -19.20 13.04
N ILE A 92 23.41 -20.32 13.55
CA ILE A 92 24.74 -20.41 14.17
C ILE A 92 25.65 -21.39 13.41
N LYS A 93 26.95 -21.16 13.53
CA LYS A 93 28.02 -21.99 12.95
C LYS A 93 27.84 -23.48 13.30
N PRO A 94 27.83 -24.40 12.31
CA PRO A 94 27.70 -25.84 12.55
C PRO A 94 28.72 -26.41 13.56
N GLU A 95 29.91 -25.83 13.61
CA GLU A 95 30.98 -26.20 14.54
C GLU A 95 30.58 -26.04 16.03
N CYS A 96 29.57 -25.20 16.32
CA CYS A 96 29.01 -25.07 17.66
C CYS A 96 28.42 -26.38 18.19
N LEU A 97 27.97 -27.29 17.31
CA LEU A 97 27.49 -28.62 17.68
C LEU A 97 28.51 -29.39 18.54
N HIS A 98 29.81 -29.24 18.26
CA HIS A 98 30.86 -29.93 19.02
C HIS A 98 30.97 -29.49 20.48
N ARG A 99 30.40 -28.33 20.86
CA ARG A 99 30.39 -27.84 22.25
C ARG A 99 29.58 -28.76 23.18
N ALA A 100 28.44 -29.29 22.72
CA ALA A 100 27.62 -30.25 23.48
C ALA A 100 26.64 -31.05 22.58
N HIS A 101 27.18 -31.78 21.60
CA HIS A 101 26.44 -32.52 20.57
C HIS A 101 25.26 -33.37 21.09
N ASN A 102 24.03 -32.98 20.76
CA ASN A 102 22.75 -33.57 21.12
C ASN A 102 22.58 -33.90 22.62
N LYS A 103 23.18 -33.10 23.52
CA LYS A 103 23.12 -33.32 24.97
C LYS A 103 23.20 -32.02 25.78
N MET A 104 22.60 -32.02 26.97
CA MET A 104 22.74 -30.92 27.93
C MET A 104 23.95 -31.16 28.85
N LEU A 105 24.74 -30.10 29.08
CA LEU A 105 25.88 -30.08 29.98
C LEU A 105 25.90 -28.77 30.80
N ASP A 106 26.62 -28.77 31.92
CA ASP A 106 26.89 -27.57 32.71
C ASP A 106 28.17 -26.87 32.25
N GLY A 107 28.23 -25.54 32.34
CA GLY A 107 29.46 -24.77 32.09
C GLY A 107 29.91 -24.66 30.63
N VAL A 108 29.10 -25.10 29.66
CA VAL A 108 29.40 -24.98 28.22
C VAL A 108 29.47 -23.51 27.80
N PRO A 109 30.43 -23.11 26.94
CA PRO A 109 30.42 -21.79 26.31
C PRO A 109 29.09 -21.47 25.62
N ALA A 110 28.61 -20.24 25.81
CA ALA A 110 27.45 -19.72 25.10
C ALA A 110 27.78 -19.45 23.62
N VAL A 111 26.74 -19.42 22.77
CA VAL A 111 26.79 -18.68 21.51
C VAL A 111 27.24 -17.23 21.76
N THR A 112 28.00 -16.69 20.82
CA THR A 112 28.45 -15.30 20.78
C THR A 112 28.04 -14.66 19.45
N ALA A 113 28.08 -13.32 19.34
CA ALA A 113 27.79 -12.64 18.07
C ALA A 113 28.71 -13.08 16.90
N ALA A 114 29.91 -13.61 17.19
CA ALA A 114 30.83 -14.16 16.20
C ALA A 114 30.55 -15.64 15.83
N ASP A 115 29.63 -16.30 16.53
CA ASP A 115 29.14 -17.66 16.21
C ASP A 115 27.91 -17.65 15.30
N VAL A 116 27.21 -16.52 15.21
CA VAL A 116 26.01 -16.32 14.38
C VAL A 116 26.42 -16.08 12.92
N THR A 117 25.71 -16.68 11.97
CA THR A 117 26.01 -16.61 10.53
C THR A 117 24.99 -15.79 9.75
N ARG A 118 23.70 -15.95 10.03
CA ARG A 118 22.59 -15.22 9.39
C ARG A 118 21.48 -14.85 10.38
N TYR A 119 20.89 -13.68 10.17
CA TYR A 119 19.56 -13.37 10.67
C TYR A 119 18.52 -14.10 9.82
N ARG A 120 17.69 -14.92 10.47
CA ARG A 120 16.56 -15.64 9.89
C ARG A 120 15.19 -15.11 10.28
N ASN A 121 15.16 -14.28 11.31
CA ASN A 121 13.96 -13.95 12.06
C ASN A 121 14.10 -12.52 12.63
N PHE A 122 13.02 -11.75 12.65
CA PHE A 122 12.90 -10.42 13.26
C PHE A 122 11.75 -10.49 14.27
N LEU A 123 12.10 -10.63 15.55
CA LEU A 123 11.15 -10.89 16.63
C LEU A 123 10.80 -9.62 17.39
N ILE A 124 9.50 -9.34 17.50
CA ILE A 124 8.98 -8.27 18.34
C ILE A 124 8.57 -8.88 19.68
N ASP A 125 9.48 -8.86 20.65
CA ASP A 125 9.21 -9.29 22.03
C ASP A 125 8.58 -8.16 22.83
N GLY A 126 7.34 -8.36 23.28
CA GLY A 126 6.63 -7.42 24.15
C GLY A 126 6.77 -7.78 25.63
N ASP A 127 7.85 -7.36 26.29
CA ASP A 127 8.00 -7.50 27.75
C ASP A 127 7.52 -6.20 28.45
N ARG A 128 6.80 -6.35 29.57
CA ARG A 128 6.23 -5.22 30.35
C ARG A 128 7.32 -4.36 31.00
N ASP A 129 7.06 -3.06 31.14
CA ASP A 129 7.86 -2.23 32.04
C ASP A 129 7.50 -2.49 33.53
N GLY A 130 8.29 -1.95 34.45
CA GLY A 130 8.09 -2.00 35.89
C GLY A 130 8.84 -3.13 36.62
N VAL A 131 8.25 -3.65 37.71
CA VAL A 131 8.94 -4.50 38.70
C VAL A 131 9.44 -5.81 38.07
N LYS A 132 10.76 -5.92 37.87
CA LYS A 132 11.37 -7.07 37.20
C LYS A 132 11.39 -8.31 38.10
N GLY A 133 11.32 -9.49 37.49
CA GLY A 133 11.48 -10.77 38.18
C GLY A 133 10.21 -11.50 38.61
N ILE A 134 9.01 -10.93 38.43
CA ILE A 134 7.70 -11.57 38.70
C ILE A 134 6.89 -11.82 37.42
N SER A 135 5.97 -12.77 37.44
CA SER A 135 5.02 -13.02 36.35
C SER A 135 4.11 -11.81 36.08
N ALA A 136 3.57 -11.71 34.85
CA ALA A 136 2.59 -10.70 34.48
C ALA A 136 1.16 -11.09 34.91
N THR A 137 0.28 -10.10 35.16
CA THR A 137 -1.18 -10.31 35.31
C THR A 137 -1.85 -10.49 33.94
N GLU A 138 -3.14 -10.78 33.90
CA GLU A 138 -3.86 -10.86 32.61
C GLU A 138 -4.12 -9.47 31.99
N GLU A 139 -4.31 -8.43 32.81
CA GLU A 139 -4.50 -7.04 32.35
C GLU A 139 -3.22 -6.45 31.75
N GLU A 140 -2.05 -6.80 32.33
CA GLU A 140 -0.75 -6.46 31.76
C GLU A 140 -0.55 -7.14 30.40
N ARG A 141 -0.90 -8.43 30.29
CA ARG A 141 -0.81 -9.21 29.04
C ARG A 141 -1.76 -8.72 27.97
N ALA A 142 -2.98 -8.32 28.32
CA ALA A 142 -3.96 -7.77 27.38
C ALA A 142 -3.42 -6.51 26.66
N LYS A 143 -2.82 -5.58 27.41
CA LYS A 143 -2.22 -4.35 26.87
C LYS A 143 -1.01 -4.64 25.96
N ILE A 144 -0.15 -5.59 26.36
CA ILE A 144 0.97 -6.04 25.50
C ILE A 144 0.43 -6.56 24.16
N ARG A 145 -0.65 -7.36 24.19
CA ARG A 145 -1.26 -7.93 22.98
C ARG A 145 -1.86 -6.86 22.07
N GLU A 146 -2.54 -5.87 22.65
CA GLU A 146 -3.08 -4.71 21.92
C GLU A 146 -1.97 -3.95 21.18
N THR A 147 -0.87 -3.63 21.86
CA THR A 147 0.25 -2.93 21.22
C THR A 147 0.96 -3.77 20.15
N ILE A 148 1.13 -5.09 20.36
CA ILE A 148 1.73 -5.96 19.32
C ILE A 148 0.82 -6.07 18.09
N LEU A 149 -0.50 -6.15 18.25
CA LEU A 149 -1.43 -6.11 17.12
C LEU A 149 -1.33 -4.77 16.36
N ALA A 150 -1.23 -3.64 17.06
CA ALA A 150 -1.02 -2.33 16.44
C ALA A 150 0.33 -2.24 15.69
N ILE A 151 1.40 -2.88 16.21
CA ILE A 151 2.69 -2.99 15.52
C ILE A 151 2.59 -3.89 14.28
N ARG A 152 1.85 -5.01 14.36
CA ARG A 152 1.62 -5.91 13.21
C ARG A 152 0.83 -5.22 12.11
N GLU A 153 -0.30 -4.59 12.43
CA GLU A 153 -1.09 -3.80 11.48
C GLU A 153 -0.24 -2.70 10.83
N PHE A 154 0.62 -2.04 11.61
CA PHE A 154 1.56 -1.07 11.09
C PHE A 154 2.57 -1.67 10.10
N LEU A 155 3.27 -2.74 10.46
CA LEU A 155 4.27 -3.35 9.58
C LEU A 155 3.63 -3.89 8.31
N VAL A 156 2.52 -4.64 8.43
CA VAL A 156 1.86 -5.32 7.31
C VAL A 156 1.01 -4.38 6.44
N HIS A 157 0.52 -3.23 6.97
CA HIS A 157 -0.41 -2.35 6.23
C HIS A 157 0.06 -0.90 6.02
N GLU A 158 0.99 -0.35 6.81
CA GLU A 158 1.64 0.94 6.52
C GLU A 158 3.03 0.79 5.87
N LEU A 159 3.75 -0.33 6.12
CA LEU A 159 5.09 -0.58 5.57
C LEU A 159 5.16 -1.76 4.57
N ASP A 160 4.03 -2.37 4.22
CA ASP A 160 3.94 -3.46 3.25
C ASP A 160 4.88 -4.65 3.56
N TRP A 161 5.10 -4.95 4.84
CA TRP A 161 5.76 -6.20 5.24
C TRP A 161 4.82 -7.39 4.98
N PRO A 162 5.36 -8.58 4.64
CA PRO A 162 4.54 -9.78 4.55
C PRO A 162 3.98 -10.18 5.94
N ASP A 163 2.99 -11.08 5.99
CA ASP A 163 2.41 -11.57 7.24
C ASP A 163 3.50 -12.16 8.17
N PRO A 164 3.37 -12.01 9.51
CA PRO A 164 4.32 -12.59 10.46
C PRO A 164 4.39 -14.10 10.29
N ARG A 165 5.59 -14.66 10.37
CA ARG A 165 5.88 -16.10 10.24
C ARG A 165 5.20 -16.92 11.33
N PHE A 166 5.16 -16.41 12.57
CA PHE A 166 4.38 -17.00 13.65
C PHE A 166 3.99 -15.98 14.71
N GLU A 167 2.97 -16.35 15.49
CA GLU A 167 2.52 -15.67 16.71
C GLU A 167 2.79 -16.55 17.93
N ALA A 168 3.18 -15.96 19.06
CA ALA A 168 3.44 -16.70 20.29
C ALA A 168 2.99 -15.97 21.57
N ASP A 169 2.58 -16.77 22.55
CA ASP A 169 2.40 -16.40 23.95
C ASP A 169 3.69 -16.77 24.71
N SER A 170 4.41 -15.79 25.24
CA SER A 170 5.65 -16.03 26.01
C SER A 170 5.38 -16.51 27.44
N GLY A 171 4.10 -16.57 27.85
CA GLY A 171 3.63 -16.84 29.20
C GLY A 171 3.58 -15.59 30.10
N ASN A 172 4.16 -14.47 29.65
CA ASN A 172 4.18 -13.18 30.35
C ASN A 172 4.00 -11.95 29.45
N GLY A 173 4.10 -12.14 28.14
CA GLY A 173 3.81 -11.19 27.08
C GLY A 173 3.49 -11.99 25.81
N TYR A 174 3.58 -11.33 24.66
CA TYR A 174 3.40 -11.95 23.35
C TYR A 174 4.61 -11.65 22.46
N HIS A 175 4.83 -12.47 21.44
CA HIS A 175 5.75 -12.12 20.36
C HIS A 175 5.11 -12.38 18.99
N ASP A 176 5.42 -11.53 18.03
CA ASP A 176 5.25 -11.78 16.59
C ASP A 176 6.64 -11.83 15.94
N ASP A 177 6.83 -12.73 14.98
CA ASP A 177 8.11 -12.94 14.29
C ASP A 177 7.97 -12.78 12.77
N TRP A 178 8.95 -12.16 12.12
CA TRP A 178 9.03 -12.05 10.66
C TRP A 178 10.28 -12.73 10.10
N ARG A 179 10.12 -13.47 8.99
CA ARG A 179 11.21 -14.15 8.30
C ARG A 179 12.21 -13.16 7.72
N LEU A 180 13.51 -13.40 7.91
CA LEU A 180 14.63 -12.68 7.29
C LEU A 180 15.53 -13.66 6.51
N ASP A 181 16.38 -13.12 5.63
CA ASP A 181 17.57 -13.83 5.15
C ASP A 181 18.76 -12.88 4.93
N LEU A 182 19.40 -12.43 6.02
CA LEU A 182 20.52 -11.49 5.96
C LEU A 182 21.78 -12.06 6.63
N PRO A 183 22.99 -11.84 6.08
CA PRO A 183 24.23 -12.22 6.76
C PRO A 183 24.41 -11.42 8.05
N ALA A 184 25.02 -12.04 9.07
CA ALA A 184 25.25 -11.44 10.39
C ALA A 184 26.41 -10.41 10.38
N THR A 185 26.28 -9.34 9.59
CA THR A 185 27.25 -8.24 9.51
C THR A 185 26.93 -7.14 10.51
N LYS A 186 27.93 -6.29 10.81
CA LYS A 186 27.75 -5.10 11.66
C LYS A 186 26.77 -4.09 11.05
N GLU A 187 26.81 -3.93 9.74
CA GLU A 187 25.89 -3.07 8.98
C GLU A 187 24.44 -3.51 9.13
N ASN A 188 24.15 -4.82 8.96
CA ASN A 188 22.82 -5.38 9.18
C ASN A 188 22.40 -5.30 10.65
N GLN A 189 23.34 -5.45 11.59
CA GLN A 189 23.10 -5.22 13.02
C GLN A 189 22.61 -3.78 13.29
N ASP A 190 23.27 -2.78 12.71
CA ASP A 190 22.94 -1.37 12.94
C ASP A 190 21.65 -0.96 12.22
N LEU A 191 21.33 -1.56 11.07
CA LEU A 191 20.04 -1.44 10.40
C LEU A 191 18.90 -2.00 11.27
N ILE A 192 19.05 -3.23 11.77
CA ILE A 192 18.06 -3.88 12.66
C ILE A 192 17.91 -3.11 13.98
N ALA A 193 19.01 -2.61 14.55
CA ALA A 193 18.99 -1.74 15.73
C ALA A 193 18.23 -0.42 15.49
N ARG A 194 18.27 0.10 14.25
CA ARG A 194 17.50 1.29 13.85
C ARG A 194 16.02 0.96 13.64
N CYS A 195 15.68 -0.25 13.18
CA CYS A 195 14.31 -0.74 13.07
C CYS A 195 13.61 -0.80 14.44
N TYR A 196 14.20 -1.46 15.45
CA TYR A 196 13.62 -1.52 16.79
C TYR A 196 13.49 -0.14 17.44
N LYS A 197 14.43 0.78 17.19
CA LYS A 197 14.32 2.19 17.64
C LYS A 197 13.16 2.93 16.97
N ALA A 198 12.88 2.69 15.68
CA ALA A 198 11.71 3.25 15.00
C ALA A 198 10.40 2.74 15.64
N LEU A 199 10.32 1.43 15.90
CA LEU A 199 9.18 0.81 16.57
C LEU A 199 8.99 1.37 17.99
N ASN A 200 10.06 1.44 18.79
CA ASN A 200 9.99 2.01 20.14
C ASN A 200 9.63 3.51 20.14
N GLN A 201 9.98 4.24 19.07
CA GLN A 201 9.60 5.65 18.91
C GLN A 201 8.12 5.84 18.52
N LYS A 202 7.51 4.90 17.77
CA LYS A 202 6.08 4.96 17.38
C LYS A 202 5.13 4.29 18.38
N PHE A 203 5.58 3.25 19.09
CA PHE A 203 4.73 2.39 19.94
C PHE A 203 5.22 2.20 21.39
N GLY A 204 6.40 2.73 21.75
CA GLY A 204 6.91 2.68 23.12
C GLY A 204 6.06 3.54 24.06
N SER A 205 5.87 3.06 25.29
CA SER A 205 5.02 3.68 26.31
C SER A 205 5.41 3.24 27.72
N ASP A 206 4.85 3.87 28.75
CA ASP A 206 5.00 3.49 30.17
C ASP A 206 4.49 2.06 30.51
N VAL A 207 3.97 1.33 29.52
CA VAL A 207 3.50 -0.07 29.64
C VAL A 207 4.40 -1.04 28.85
N LEU A 208 5.01 -0.59 27.74
CA LEU A 208 5.77 -1.42 26.81
C LEU A 208 7.02 -0.69 26.28
N SER A 209 8.19 -1.32 26.40
CA SER A 209 9.44 -0.87 25.77
C SER A 209 9.94 -1.94 24.80
N ILE A 210 10.10 -1.57 23.53
CA ILE A 210 10.64 -2.43 22.47
C ILE A 210 12.16 -2.29 22.51
N ASP A 211 12.85 -3.29 23.08
CA ASP A 211 14.28 -3.19 23.36
C ASP A 211 15.14 -3.33 22.10
N ALA A 212 15.92 -2.30 21.78
CA ALA A 212 16.89 -2.32 20.68
C ALA A 212 18.06 -3.30 20.92
N SER A 213 18.18 -3.92 22.11
CA SER A 213 19.08 -5.05 22.35
C SER A 213 18.70 -6.31 21.54
N LEU A 214 17.45 -6.41 21.06
CA LEU A 214 17.00 -7.42 20.10
C LEU A 214 17.68 -7.31 18.72
N ALA A 215 18.59 -6.35 18.53
CA ALA A 215 19.48 -6.26 17.39
C ALA A 215 20.87 -6.89 17.61
N ASP A 216 21.22 -7.39 18.81
CA ASP A 216 22.39 -8.27 18.94
C ASP A 216 22.18 -9.54 18.09
N PRO A 217 23.16 -10.09 17.36
CA PRO A 217 22.97 -11.36 16.65
C PRO A 217 22.64 -12.53 17.59
N ASN A 218 23.11 -12.48 18.85
CA ASN A 218 23.07 -13.57 19.83
C ASN A 218 21.72 -13.67 20.59
N GLN A 219 20.64 -13.87 19.83
CA GLN A 219 19.27 -13.76 20.35
C GLN A 219 18.79 -15.08 20.95
N LEU A 220 18.54 -15.10 22.25
CA LEU A 220 17.96 -16.23 22.99
C LEU A 220 16.49 -15.98 23.32
N ILE A 221 15.59 -16.62 22.58
CA ILE A 221 14.14 -16.42 22.71
C ILE A 221 13.49 -17.46 23.61
N LYS A 222 12.25 -17.21 24.04
CA LYS A 222 11.47 -18.20 24.77
C LYS A 222 11.21 -19.43 23.89
N LEU A 223 11.65 -20.61 24.33
CA LEU A 223 11.22 -21.84 23.68
C LEU A 223 9.74 -22.09 24.03
N TYR A 224 8.86 -22.05 23.03
CA TYR A 224 7.43 -22.25 23.21
C TYR A 224 7.13 -23.71 23.62
N GLY A 225 6.05 -23.92 24.38
CA GLY A 225 5.76 -25.21 25.03
C GLY A 225 6.46 -25.43 26.38
N THR A 226 7.06 -24.40 26.99
CA THR A 226 7.80 -24.52 28.27
C THR A 226 7.21 -23.64 29.39
N LYS A 227 7.20 -24.10 30.64
CA LYS A 227 6.69 -23.32 31.78
C LYS A 227 7.65 -22.19 32.16
N CYS A 228 7.18 -20.95 32.12
CA CYS A 228 7.88 -19.76 32.59
C CYS A 228 7.63 -19.54 34.08
N ARG A 229 8.71 -19.40 34.85
CA ARG A 229 8.67 -19.20 36.31
C ARG A 229 9.40 -17.91 36.69
N LYS A 230 8.76 -16.75 36.43
CA LYS A 230 9.18 -15.42 36.93
C LYS A 230 8.50 -15.25 38.32
N GLY A 231 9.27 -15.18 39.42
CA GLY A 231 8.75 -14.95 40.77
C GLY A 231 8.08 -16.18 41.41
N ASP A 232 7.15 -15.97 42.33
CA ASP A 232 6.33 -17.03 42.94
C ASP A 232 5.04 -17.26 42.15
N ASP A 233 4.49 -18.48 42.23
CA ASP A 233 3.29 -18.92 41.48
C ASP A 233 2.04 -18.50 42.27
N THR A 234 1.38 -17.41 41.85
CA THR A 234 0.25 -16.78 42.58
C THR A 234 -1.01 -16.66 41.69
N PRO A 235 -2.23 -16.56 42.25
CA PRO A 235 -3.45 -16.43 41.44
C PRO A 235 -3.45 -15.21 40.49
N GLU A 236 -2.92 -14.07 40.96
CA GLU A 236 -2.84 -12.83 40.19
C GLU A 236 -1.69 -12.83 39.16
N ARG A 237 -0.58 -13.51 39.48
CA ARG A 237 0.64 -13.59 38.67
C ARG A 237 1.12 -15.05 38.58
N PRO A 238 0.39 -15.93 37.87
CA PRO A 238 0.71 -17.34 37.80
C PRO A 238 1.93 -17.62 36.90
N HIS A 239 2.56 -18.77 37.11
CA HIS A 239 3.55 -19.31 36.17
C HIS A 239 2.79 -20.00 35.03
N ARG A 240 2.93 -19.49 33.81
CA ARG A 240 2.23 -20.01 32.61
C ARG A 240 3.16 -20.86 31.74
N PHE A 241 2.60 -21.73 30.91
CA PHE A 241 3.33 -22.30 29.77
C PHE A 241 3.33 -21.28 28.63
N SER A 242 4.48 -21.08 28.00
CA SER A 242 4.57 -20.42 26.70
C SER A 242 3.92 -21.30 25.62
N LYS A 243 3.36 -20.69 24.58
CA LYS A 243 2.63 -21.39 23.51
C LYS A 243 2.94 -20.74 22.16
N LEU A 244 3.07 -21.56 21.12
CA LEU A 244 2.86 -21.13 19.75
C LEU A 244 1.34 -20.92 19.57
N LEU A 245 0.92 -19.85 18.89
CA LEU A 245 -0.49 -19.51 18.70
C LEU A 245 -0.93 -19.76 17.25
N ASN A 246 -0.24 -19.14 16.29
CA ASN A 246 -0.46 -19.27 14.85
C ASN A 246 0.89 -19.40 14.12
N THR A 247 0.87 -19.94 12.91
CA THR A 247 2.02 -20.03 11.99
C THR A 247 1.54 -19.77 10.57
N TYR A 248 2.34 -19.06 9.77
CA TYR A 248 2.00 -18.66 8.41
C TYR A 248 3.15 -19.00 7.44
N GLU A 249 2.80 -19.45 6.23
CA GLU A 249 3.76 -19.56 5.14
C GLU A 249 3.97 -18.15 4.56
N THR A 250 5.17 -17.61 4.72
CA THR A 250 5.48 -16.20 4.44
C THR A 250 6.87 -16.04 3.80
N GLU A 251 7.02 -15.01 2.98
CA GLU A 251 8.31 -14.68 2.35
C GLU A 251 9.21 -13.86 3.29
N PRO A 252 10.54 -13.78 3.03
CA PRO A 252 11.42 -12.94 3.84
C PRO A 252 11.09 -11.46 3.67
N VAL A 253 11.14 -10.70 4.76
CA VAL A 253 11.14 -9.24 4.71
C VAL A 253 12.37 -8.77 3.93
N THR A 254 12.17 -7.88 2.96
CA THR A 254 13.25 -7.41 2.08
C THR A 254 14.14 -6.38 2.77
N LEU A 255 15.31 -6.13 2.20
CA LEU A 255 16.22 -5.11 2.71
C LEU A 255 15.61 -3.71 2.63
N GLU A 256 14.80 -3.44 1.60
CA GLU A 256 14.07 -2.19 1.37
C GLU A 256 12.97 -1.99 2.41
N GLN A 257 12.24 -3.04 2.79
CA GLN A 257 11.22 -3.02 3.85
C GLN A 257 11.84 -2.72 5.23
N LEU A 258 13.02 -3.28 5.53
CA LEU A 258 13.81 -2.95 6.73
C LEU A 258 14.36 -1.52 6.68
N GLN A 259 14.87 -1.07 5.53
CA GLN A 259 15.34 0.31 5.34
C GLN A 259 14.20 1.32 5.48
N ALA A 260 12.99 1.01 5.00
CA ALA A 260 11.80 1.84 5.16
C ALA A 260 11.42 2.00 6.64
N LEU A 261 11.41 0.90 7.41
CA LEU A 261 11.19 0.94 8.86
C LEU A 261 12.28 1.76 9.57
N ALA A 262 13.56 1.48 9.27
CA ALA A 262 14.69 2.20 9.85
C ALA A 262 14.68 3.70 9.53
N ALA A 263 14.22 4.09 8.34
CA ALA A 263 14.11 5.50 7.92
C ALA A 263 13.06 6.29 8.73
N LEU A 264 12.10 5.62 9.38
CA LEU A 264 11.15 6.27 10.29
C LEU A 264 11.73 6.59 11.67
N TYR A 265 12.86 5.98 12.06
CA TYR A 265 13.58 6.43 13.25
C TYR A 265 14.19 7.81 13.01
N VAL A 266 13.54 8.82 13.60
CA VAL A 266 14.05 10.18 13.72
C VAL A 266 14.82 10.23 15.03
N GLU A 267 16.16 10.34 14.95
CA GLU A 267 16.97 10.54 16.16
C GLU A 267 16.38 11.67 17.01
N PRO A 268 16.07 11.44 18.30
CA PRO A 268 15.52 12.47 19.16
C PRO A 268 16.43 13.69 19.12
N ALA A 269 15.91 14.82 18.62
CA ALA A 269 16.66 16.04 18.46
C ALA A 269 17.24 16.43 19.81
N THR A 270 18.55 16.19 20.01
CA THR A 270 19.11 15.94 21.35
C THR A 270 18.69 17.04 22.31
N ASP A 271 17.86 16.67 23.28
CA ASP A 271 17.13 17.68 24.03
C ASP A 271 18.13 18.63 24.71
N LYS A 272 18.00 19.92 24.39
CA LYS A 272 18.98 20.94 24.78
C LYS A 272 18.76 21.26 26.25
N LYS A 273 19.24 20.35 27.12
CA LYS A 273 19.23 20.42 28.59
C LYS A 273 19.22 21.88 29.04
N THR A 274 18.02 22.33 29.45
CA THR A 274 17.63 23.69 29.86
C THR A 274 18.75 24.73 29.73
N GLY A 275 18.73 25.46 28.61
CA GLY A 275 19.89 26.13 28.03
C GLY A 275 20.83 26.90 28.96
N LYS A 276 21.80 26.19 29.56
CA LYS A 276 23.11 26.76 29.85
C LYS A 276 23.81 27.02 28.51
N GLN A 277 24.29 28.23 28.30
CA GLN A 277 25.08 28.61 27.13
C GLN A 277 26.33 27.72 27.06
N ARG A 278 26.43 26.83 26.06
CA ARG A 278 27.61 25.99 25.89
C ARG A 278 28.77 26.85 25.38
N THR A 279 29.66 27.21 26.29
CA THR A 279 30.95 27.86 26.00
C THR A 279 31.87 26.87 25.28
N TYR A 280 31.94 26.99 23.96
CA TYR A 280 32.94 26.30 23.14
C TYR A 280 34.05 27.28 22.78
N TRP A 281 35.31 26.87 22.93
CA TRP A 281 36.46 27.67 22.49
C TRP A 281 37.15 27.03 21.28
N LYS A 282 37.35 27.85 20.24
CA LYS A 282 38.14 27.51 19.05
C LYS A 282 39.53 28.14 19.17
N ALA A 283 40.44 27.44 19.84
CA ALA A 283 41.83 27.87 20.00
C ALA A 283 42.60 27.96 18.67
N GLY A 284 42.17 27.19 17.66
CA GLY A 284 42.76 27.18 16.31
C GLY A 284 44.06 26.37 16.21
N ALA A 285 45.04 26.66 17.06
CA ALA A 285 46.36 26.03 17.06
C ALA A 285 46.78 25.53 18.47
N PRO A 286 47.68 24.52 18.57
CA PRO A 286 48.19 24.01 19.84
C PRO A 286 48.79 25.09 20.75
N GLU A 287 49.54 26.02 20.16
CA GLU A 287 50.28 27.06 20.87
C GLU A 287 49.35 28.05 21.59
N ALA A 288 48.12 28.24 21.06
CA ALA A 288 47.09 29.02 21.73
C ALA A 288 46.52 28.31 22.97
N VAL A 289 46.41 26.97 22.94
CA VAL A 289 45.99 26.16 24.10
C VAL A 289 47.08 26.19 25.17
N GLU A 290 48.34 26.08 24.77
CA GLU A 290 49.50 26.12 25.67
C GLU A 290 49.60 27.49 26.37
N ALA A 291 49.48 28.60 25.63
CA ALA A 291 49.47 29.95 26.21
C ALA A 291 48.24 30.25 27.11
N TRP A 292 47.05 29.72 26.76
CA TRP A 292 45.86 29.84 27.62
C TRP A 292 46.01 29.03 28.93
N ALA A 293 46.67 27.88 28.88
CA ALA A 293 46.93 27.06 30.06
C ALA A 293 47.97 27.73 30.98
N GLU A 294 49.07 28.25 30.42
CA GLU A 294 50.08 29.03 31.14
C GLU A 294 49.44 30.26 31.82
N GLY A 295 48.62 31.03 31.09
CA GLY A 295 47.91 32.20 31.62
C GLY A 295 46.90 31.90 32.74
N HIS A 296 46.54 30.63 32.95
CA HIS A 296 45.70 30.16 34.06
C HIS A 296 46.46 29.32 35.10
N GLY A 297 47.79 29.19 34.98
CA GLY A 297 48.61 28.39 35.90
C GLY A 297 48.39 26.87 35.82
N LEU A 298 47.95 26.37 34.66
CA LEU A 298 47.62 24.95 34.46
C LEU A 298 48.84 24.14 33.99
N THR A 299 49.24 23.15 34.78
CA THR A 299 50.29 22.20 34.40
C THR A 299 49.84 21.29 33.26
N LEU A 300 50.34 21.53 32.05
CA LEU A 300 50.17 20.62 30.91
C LEU A 300 51.27 19.55 30.90
N GLY A 301 50.86 18.28 30.84
CA GLY A 301 51.75 17.17 30.50
C GLY A 301 52.17 17.21 29.01
N PRO A 302 53.16 16.40 28.61
CA PRO A 302 53.75 16.47 27.27
C PRO A 302 52.72 16.27 26.15
N ARG A 303 52.80 17.14 25.13
CA ARG A 303 51.94 17.14 23.94
C ARG A 303 52.09 15.84 23.15
N THR A 304 51.06 15.01 23.14
CA THR A 304 50.97 13.82 22.27
C THR A 304 50.05 14.08 21.07
N ALA A 305 50.28 13.34 19.98
CA ALA A 305 49.31 13.25 18.89
C ALA A 305 48.18 12.28 19.29
N ASP A 306 46.93 12.64 19.05
CA ASP A 306 45.76 11.81 19.33
C ASP A 306 45.16 11.34 17.99
N SER A 307 45.41 10.08 17.64
CA SER A 307 44.98 9.43 16.40
C SER A 307 43.58 8.81 16.52
N HIS A 308 42.62 9.59 17.00
CA HIS A 308 41.27 9.10 17.29
C HIS A 308 40.41 8.98 16.01
N PRO A 309 39.89 7.79 15.65
CA PRO A 309 39.37 7.50 14.31
C PRO A 309 38.09 8.24 13.91
N GLN A 310 37.42 8.93 14.84
CA GLN A 310 36.20 9.71 14.58
C GLN A 310 36.42 11.23 14.48
N THR A 311 37.64 11.74 14.72
CA THR A 311 37.88 13.19 14.86
C THR A 311 39.11 13.72 14.13
N GLY A 312 39.83 12.85 13.40
CA GLY A 312 41.09 13.20 12.74
C GLY A 312 42.24 13.43 13.72
N ASN A 313 43.43 13.67 13.17
CA ASN A 313 44.64 13.94 13.95
C ASN A 313 44.45 15.18 14.84
N GLY A 314 44.56 14.99 16.15
CA GLY A 314 44.51 16.06 17.14
C GLY A 314 45.77 16.13 18.01
N HIS A 315 45.82 17.12 18.89
CA HIS A 315 46.85 17.25 19.93
C HIS A 315 46.23 17.06 21.31
N LYS A 316 46.96 16.42 22.22
CA LYS A 316 46.48 16.04 23.53
C LYS A 316 47.53 16.31 24.60
N TRP A 317 47.08 16.84 25.73
CA TRP A 317 47.90 17.06 26.92
C TRP A 317 47.19 16.39 28.10
N ARG A 318 47.94 15.68 28.95
CA ARG A 318 47.44 15.27 30.27
C ARG A 318 47.37 16.49 31.18
N VAL A 319 46.39 16.54 32.06
CA VAL A 319 46.23 17.60 33.07
C VAL A 319 45.69 17.02 34.37
N ASP A 320 45.84 17.76 35.46
CA ASP A 320 45.07 17.54 36.68
C ASP A 320 43.57 17.82 36.43
N CYS A 321 42.69 17.40 37.34
CA CYS A 321 41.25 17.56 37.14
C CYS A 321 40.78 19.01 37.28
N LEU A 322 40.76 19.74 36.16
CA LEU A 322 40.28 21.12 36.04
C LEU A 322 38.94 21.37 36.75
N THR A 323 38.02 20.40 36.73
CA THR A 323 36.66 20.54 37.30
C THR A 323 36.54 20.16 38.78
N CYS A 324 37.59 19.60 39.41
CA CYS A 324 37.59 19.18 40.83
C CYS A 324 38.94 19.48 41.50
N ASP A 325 39.05 20.63 42.17
CA ASP A 325 40.29 21.16 42.74
C ASP A 325 41.05 20.19 43.66
N GLY A 326 42.24 19.77 43.22
CA GLY A 326 43.18 18.95 44.00
C GLY A 326 42.75 17.51 44.31
N VAL A 327 41.56 17.07 43.91
CA VAL A 327 41.04 15.73 44.24
C VAL A 327 41.62 14.63 43.34
N HIS A 328 42.01 14.98 42.11
CA HIS A 328 42.53 14.02 41.13
C HIS A 328 43.68 14.64 40.33
N THR A 329 44.88 14.08 40.49
CA THR A 329 46.12 14.48 39.77
C THR A 329 46.41 13.59 38.56
N ASP A 330 45.40 12.86 38.08
CA ASP A 330 45.47 11.97 36.93
C ASP A 330 44.08 11.76 36.32
N GLY A 331 43.99 10.89 35.31
CA GLY A 331 42.73 10.55 34.65
C GLY A 331 42.07 11.67 33.84
N ALA A 332 42.66 12.86 33.74
CA ALA A 332 42.15 13.99 32.95
C ALA A 332 43.07 14.40 31.77
N ALA A 333 42.46 14.95 30.73
CA ALA A 333 43.14 15.39 29.51
C ALA A 333 42.42 16.55 28.81
N ILE A 334 43.21 17.39 28.14
CA ILE A 334 42.78 18.38 27.16
C ILE A 334 43.07 17.83 25.76
N ILE A 335 42.15 18.02 24.82
CA ILE A 335 42.26 17.55 23.43
C ILE A 335 41.89 18.71 22.49
N LEU A 336 42.82 19.13 21.63
CA LEU A 336 42.55 20.00 20.49
C LEU A 336 42.26 19.12 19.26
N ASN A 337 41.07 19.22 18.69
CA ASN A 337 40.72 18.44 17.49
C ASN A 337 41.27 19.08 16.19
N GLY A 338 41.28 18.31 15.09
CA GLY A 338 41.72 18.79 13.77
C GLY A 338 40.87 19.93 13.15
N SER A 339 39.84 20.41 13.85
CA SER A 339 39.06 21.60 13.48
C SER A 339 39.37 22.83 14.36
N GLY A 340 40.36 22.73 15.25
CA GLY A 340 40.83 23.82 16.11
C GLY A 340 39.98 24.07 17.36
N TYR A 341 39.09 23.14 17.75
CA TYR A 341 38.27 23.26 18.96
C TYR A 341 38.87 22.50 20.14
N LEU A 342 38.87 23.14 21.32
CA LEU A 342 39.28 22.50 22.57
C LEU A 342 38.16 21.63 23.14
N LYS A 343 38.54 20.45 23.60
CA LYS A 343 37.74 19.56 24.46
C LYS A 343 38.50 19.22 25.74
N TYR A 344 37.75 18.84 26.76
CA TYR A 344 38.26 18.38 28.06
C TYR A 344 37.56 17.06 28.44
N ARG A 345 38.26 16.16 29.13
CA ARG A 345 37.65 14.95 29.71
C ARG A 345 38.38 14.53 30.98
N CYS A 346 37.62 14.12 31.98
CA CYS A 346 38.11 13.33 33.11
C CYS A 346 37.46 11.92 33.08
N HIS A 347 38.18 10.91 33.56
CA HIS A 347 37.74 9.52 33.61
C HIS A 347 37.26 9.05 35.00
N HIS A 348 37.25 9.93 36.01
CA HIS A 348 36.79 9.60 37.37
C HIS A 348 35.26 9.68 37.52
N ASN A 349 34.65 8.73 38.25
CA ASN A 349 33.20 8.71 38.51
C ASN A 349 32.69 9.97 39.23
N SER A 350 33.51 10.59 40.08
CA SER A 350 33.28 11.89 40.72
C SER A 350 33.06 13.05 39.74
N CYS A 351 33.51 12.87 38.49
CA CYS A 351 33.48 13.87 37.43
C CYS A 351 32.45 13.53 36.33
N ALA A 352 31.64 12.48 36.50
CA ALA A 352 30.72 11.98 35.47
C ALA A 352 29.58 12.95 35.10
N ASP A 353 29.33 13.98 35.92
CA ASP A 353 28.38 15.06 35.65
C ASP A 353 29.04 16.32 35.06
N LYS A 354 30.38 16.38 34.97
CA LYS A 354 31.14 17.56 34.53
C LYS A 354 31.40 17.54 33.02
N SER A 355 31.43 18.72 32.41
CA SER A 355 31.58 18.90 30.97
C SER A 355 32.73 19.85 30.59
N GLU A 356 33.02 19.95 29.30
CA GLU A 356 33.98 20.94 28.76
C GLU A 356 33.58 22.38 29.09
N ALA A 357 32.28 22.66 29.20
CA ALA A 357 31.76 23.97 29.55
C ALA A 357 32.01 24.32 31.03
N ASP A 358 32.06 23.34 31.94
CA ASP A 358 32.38 23.58 33.36
C ASP A 358 33.88 23.88 33.54
N ALA A 359 34.75 23.23 32.76
CA ALA A 359 36.18 23.58 32.70
C ALA A 359 36.40 24.98 32.11
N LEU A 360 35.76 25.31 30.99
CA LEU A 360 35.86 26.64 30.35
C LEU A 360 35.12 27.76 31.11
N ALA A 361 34.19 27.44 32.02
CA ALA A 361 33.60 28.42 32.92
C ALA A 361 34.55 28.82 34.06
N LYS A 362 35.43 27.89 34.48
CA LYS A 362 36.45 28.11 35.50
C LYS A 362 37.74 28.72 34.93
N TYR A 363 38.07 28.39 33.68
CA TYR A 363 39.26 28.85 32.96
C TYR A 363 38.86 29.48 31.61
N PRO A 364 38.36 30.74 31.61
CA PRO A 364 37.70 31.33 30.44
C PRO A 364 38.64 31.62 29.26
N PRO A 365 38.13 31.57 28.01
CA PRO A 365 38.90 31.92 26.82
C PRO A 365 38.92 33.44 26.54
N PRO A 366 39.88 33.95 25.76
CA PRO A 366 39.89 35.34 25.31
C PRO A 366 38.68 35.71 24.42
N ALA A 367 38.21 36.95 24.54
CA ALA A 367 36.91 37.39 24.01
C ALA A 367 36.87 37.67 22.48
N ALA A 368 35.68 37.52 21.89
CA ALA A 368 35.42 37.72 20.46
C ALA A 368 34.87 39.13 20.12
N ARG A 369 34.94 39.52 18.83
CA ARG A 369 34.51 40.83 18.30
C ARG A 369 33.00 41.10 18.42
N ARG A 370 32.63 42.38 18.50
CA ARG A 370 31.24 42.90 18.60
C ARG A 370 30.54 43.08 17.25
N LYS A 371 29.20 43.09 17.27
CA LYS A 371 28.33 43.54 16.17
C LYS A 371 28.37 45.08 16.01
N ALA A 372 27.83 45.57 14.89
CA ALA A 372 27.74 47.00 14.56
C ALA A 372 26.99 47.81 15.64
N GLN A 373 27.40 49.07 15.82
CA GLN A 373 26.82 49.99 16.80
C GLN A 373 25.63 50.79 16.20
N PRO A 374 24.65 51.20 17.04
CA PRO A 374 23.60 52.12 16.61
C PRO A 374 24.16 53.51 16.26
N SER A 375 23.42 54.24 15.43
CA SER A 375 23.80 55.58 14.93
C SER A 375 23.90 56.67 16.00
N LEU A 376 23.30 56.45 17.18
CA LEU A 376 23.58 57.16 18.43
C LEU A 376 23.61 56.13 19.58
N SER A 377 24.45 56.39 20.58
CA SER A 377 24.41 55.65 21.84
C SER A 377 23.14 55.97 22.65
N LEU A 378 22.86 55.16 23.67
CA LEU A 378 21.75 55.43 24.60
C LEU A 378 21.93 56.79 25.28
N ASP A 379 23.14 57.12 25.74
CA ASP A 379 23.40 58.36 26.48
C ASP A 379 23.19 59.60 25.60
N GLU A 380 23.55 59.54 24.31
CA GLU A 380 23.28 60.61 23.33
C GLU A 380 21.78 60.76 23.04
N ILE A 381 21.02 59.65 23.00
CA ILE A 381 19.57 59.66 22.85
C ILE A 381 18.90 60.28 24.09
N LEU A 382 19.32 59.89 25.30
CA LEU A 382 18.82 60.46 26.55
C LEU A 382 19.15 61.95 26.67
N ALA A 383 20.37 62.36 26.31
CA ALA A 383 20.80 63.76 26.27
C ALA A 383 19.98 64.60 25.28
N LYS A 384 19.64 64.06 24.10
CA LYS A 384 18.75 64.71 23.13
C LYS A 384 17.32 64.87 23.66
N ILE A 385 16.78 63.86 24.36
CA ILE A 385 15.46 63.95 25.01
C ILE A 385 15.45 65.04 26.10
N ALA A 386 16.50 65.09 26.93
CA ALA A 386 16.66 66.12 27.95
C ALA A 386 16.77 67.53 27.34
N ALA A 387 17.55 67.69 26.27
CA ALA A 387 17.68 68.97 25.56
C ALA A 387 16.35 69.45 24.96
N LEU A 388 15.55 68.56 24.34
CA LEU A 388 14.23 68.91 23.81
C LEU A 388 13.21 69.27 24.91
N GLY A 389 13.33 68.68 26.10
CA GLY A 389 12.55 69.08 27.28
C GLY A 389 12.96 70.43 27.88
N ALA A 390 14.25 70.80 27.77
CA ALA A 390 14.80 72.05 28.27
C ALA A 390 14.62 73.24 27.31
N ASP A 391 14.40 73.01 26.01
CA ASP A 391 14.18 74.06 25.02
C ASP A 391 12.84 74.75 25.24
N THR A 392 12.87 75.91 25.90
CA THR A 392 11.71 76.76 26.20
C THR A 392 11.20 77.58 25.00
N THR A 393 11.89 77.56 23.86
CA THR A 393 11.47 78.29 22.65
C THR A 393 10.45 77.53 21.81
N LEU A 394 10.32 76.22 22.04
CA LEU A 394 9.37 75.33 21.37
C LEU A 394 8.04 75.22 22.14
N ASP A 395 6.94 75.04 21.41
CA ASP A 395 5.70 74.50 21.98
C ASP A 395 5.71 72.96 22.03
N ASP A 396 4.73 72.36 22.71
CA ASP A 396 4.68 70.91 22.91
C ASP A 396 4.46 70.10 21.62
N ASN A 397 3.84 70.69 20.59
CA ASN A 397 3.72 70.04 19.28
C ASN A 397 5.05 70.09 18.54
N ALA A 398 5.77 71.22 18.60
CA ALA A 398 7.10 71.36 18.01
C ALA A 398 8.13 70.44 18.69
N ARG A 399 8.08 70.29 20.01
CA ARG A 399 8.88 69.29 20.76
C ARG A 399 8.56 67.86 20.31
N LEU A 400 7.27 67.52 20.18
CA LEU A 400 6.82 66.19 19.73
C LEU A 400 7.20 65.88 18.28
N GLN A 401 7.18 66.87 17.40
CA GLN A 401 7.62 66.72 16.01
C GLN A 401 9.13 66.44 15.95
N ARG A 402 9.96 67.24 16.62
CA ARG A 402 11.42 67.01 16.70
C ARG A 402 11.78 65.68 17.36
N LEU A 403 10.99 65.22 18.34
CA LEU A 403 11.14 63.87 18.92
C LEU A 403 10.95 62.76 17.87
N VAL A 404 9.96 62.89 16.97
CA VAL A 404 9.76 61.93 15.88
C VAL A 404 10.89 62.02 14.85
N ASP A 405 11.28 63.22 14.45
CA ASP A 405 12.23 63.44 13.36
C ASP A 405 13.69 63.15 13.75
N GLU A 406 14.12 63.49 14.96
CA GLU A 406 15.52 63.33 15.39
C GLU A 406 15.82 62.05 16.18
N ILE A 407 14.82 61.44 16.83
CA ILE A 407 15.04 60.40 17.86
C ILE A 407 14.35 59.07 17.53
N ALA A 408 13.26 59.05 16.74
CA ALA A 408 12.60 57.78 16.41
C ALA A 408 13.55 56.81 15.68
N GLY A 409 14.28 57.27 14.66
CA GLY A 409 15.23 56.46 13.88
C GLY A 409 16.39 55.86 14.70
N PRO A 410 17.06 56.64 15.58
CA PRO A 410 18.02 56.09 16.54
C PRO A 410 17.39 55.09 17.53
N VAL A 411 16.17 55.33 18.03
CA VAL A 411 15.48 54.39 18.94
C VAL A 411 15.07 53.09 18.23
N GLU A 412 14.75 53.14 16.93
CA GLU A 412 14.52 51.95 16.08
C GLU A 412 15.73 50.99 16.01
N GLN A 413 16.92 51.46 16.37
CA GLN A 413 18.18 50.69 16.36
C GLN A 413 18.62 50.19 17.75
N LEU A 414 17.89 50.53 18.82
CA LEU A 414 18.25 50.13 20.19
C LEU A 414 17.79 48.70 20.53
N ASP A 415 18.52 48.04 21.43
CA ASP A 415 18.03 46.83 22.10
C ASP A 415 16.75 47.07 22.91
N LYS A 416 15.92 46.03 23.03
CA LYS A 416 14.66 46.08 23.80
C LYS A 416 14.85 46.52 25.26
N ALA A 417 16.00 46.25 25.86
CA ALA A 417 16.32 46.66 27.24
C ALA A 417 16.44 48.19 27.38
N HIS A 418 17.08 48.86 26.42
CA HIS A 418 17.34 50.30 26.47
C HIS A 418 16.09 51.15 26.22
N HIS A 419 15.04 50.58 25.61
CA HIS A 419 13.76 51.25 25.41
C HIS A 419 13.09 51.70 26.71
N ILE A 420 13.34 51.04 27.85
CA ILE A 420 12.78 51.44 29.16
C ILE A 420 13.42 52.76 29.65
N ALA A 421 14.72 52.95 29.44
CA ALA A 421 15.39 54.21 29.77
C ALA A 421 14.89 55.37 28.89
N VAL A 422 14.65 55.09 27.60
CA VAL A 422 14.00 56.04 26.69
C VAL A 422 12.58 56.38 27.18
N GLU A 423 11.76 55.38 27.52
CA GLU A 423 10.40 55.58 28.04
C GLU A 423 10.39 56.48 29.29
N LEU A 424 11.32 56.27 30.23
CA LEU A 424 11.48 57.10 31.43
C LEU A 424 11.88 58.55 31.10
N ALA A 425 12.89 58.76 30.25
CA ALA A 425 13.32 60.11 29.86
C ALA A 425 12.24 60.91 29.12
N LEU A 426 11.39 60.24 28.33
CA LEU A 426 10.23 60.85 27.66
C LEU A 426 9.17 61.32 28.66
N VAL A 427 8.96 60.59 29.76
CA VAL A 427 8.08 61.00 30.86
C VAL A 427 8.72 62.13 31.67
N GLU A 428 10.02 62.03 31.98
CA GLU A 428 10.73 62.98 32.83
C GLU A 428 10.91 64.35 32.18
N HIS A 429 11.49 64.40 30.97
CA HIS A 429 11.89 65.67 30.35
C HIS A 429 10.80 66.26 29.43
N LEU A 430 10.10 65.42 28.66
CA LEU A 430 9.03 65.85 27.74
C LEU A 430 7.62 65.79 28.35
N LYS A 431 7.51 65.47 29.65
CA LYS A 431 6.26 65.42 30.43
C LYS A 431 5.16 64.56 29.79
N LEU A 432 5.56 63.57 28.99
CA LEU A 432 4.62 62.63 28.38
C LEU A 432 4.03 61.72 29.44
N SER A 433 2.74 61.40 29.33
CA SER A 433 2.17 60.30 30.11
C SER A 433 2.86 58.99 29.71
N GLN A 434 3.09 58.08 30.66
CA GLN A 434 3.64 56.73 30.45
C GLN A 434 3.10 56.05 29.16
N LYS A 435 1.77 56.02 28.99
CA LYS A 435 1.05 55.46 27.83
C LYS A 435 1.33 56.15 26.47
N LYS A 436 1.89 57.36 26.45
CA LYS A 436 2.40 58.03 25.24
C LYS A 436 3.85 57.59 24.94
N ALA A 437 4.71 57.53 25.96
CA ALA A 437 6.09 57.07 25.83
C ALA A 437 6.16 55.62 25.33
N GLU A 438 5.38 54.72 25.94
CA GLU A 438 5.23 53.31 25.52
C GLU A 438 4.73 53.17 24.07
N ARG A 439 3.85 54.09 23.62
CA ARG A 439 3.35 54.09 22.24
C ARG A 439 4.40 54.57 21.24
N PHE A 440 5.25 55.52 21.62
CA PHE A 440 6.38 55.97 20.80
C PHE A 440 7.37 54.83 20.57
N THR A 441 7.85 54.20 21.65
CA THR A 441 8.76 53.05 21.56
C THR A 441 8.11 51.83 20.90
N ALA A 442 6.81 51.58 21.08
CA ALA A 442 6.10 50.54 20.34
C ALA A 442 6.03 50.85 18.84
N ALA A 443 5.83 52.11 18.44
CA ALA A 443 5.82 52.51 17.03
C ALA A 443 7.20 52.29 16.38
N CYS A 444 8.29 52.72 17.03
CA CYS A 444 9.67 52.44 16.58
C CYS A 444 9.88 50.93 16.37
N ARG A 445 9.58 50.10 17.39
CA ARG A 445 9.73 48.63 17.32
C ARG A 445 8.91 47.99 16.19
N GLN A 446 7.78 48.57 15.78
CA GLN A 446 7.01 48.11 14.63
C GLN A 446 7.59 48.57 13.28
N ARG A 447 8.09 49.80 13.18
CA ARG A 447 8.74 50.32 11.95
C ARG A 447 10.00 49.53 11.62
N ALA A 448 10.86 49.29 12.62
CA ALA A 448 12.04 48.42 12.48
C ALA A 448 11.66 47.01 11.99
N LYS A 449 10.58 46.43 12.55
CA LYS A 449 10.07 45.11 12.15
C LYS A 449 9.49 45.08 10.72
N GLN A 450 8.86 46.18 10.27
CA GLN A 450 8.34 46.32 8.92
C GLN A 450 9.48 46.50 7.89
N ALA A 451 10.45 47.36 8.18
CA ALA A 451 11.64 47.55 7.36
C ALA A 451 12.40 46.23 7.15
N ALA A 452 12.70 45.51 8.24
CA ALA A 452 13.35 44.20 8.18
C ALA A 452 12.56 43.13 7.39
N LYS A 453 11.22 43.23 7.34
CA LYS A 453 10.38 42.37 6.50
C LYS A 453 10.50 42.76 5.02
N GLN A 454 10.49 44.05 4.71
CA GLN A 454 10.59 44.57 3.34
C GLN A 454 11.96 44.25 2.73
N THR A 455 13.05 44.54 3.43
CA THR A 455 14.42 44.19 2.98
C THR A 455 14.59 42.70 2.69
N LYS A 456 13.95 41.82 3.48
CA LYS A 456 13.92 40.37 3.19
C LYS A 456 13.13 39.99 1.93
N ALA A 457 12.07 40.74 1.60
CA ALA A 457 11.28 40.51 0.39
C ALA A 457 12.02 40.99 -0.87
N ASP A 458 12.62 42.18 -0.83
CA ASP A 458 13.35 42.75 -1.96
C ASP A 458 14.63 41.95 -2.26
N ALA A 459 15.35 41.53 -1.21
CA ALA A 459 16.47 40.60 -1.35
C ALA A 459 16.05 39.25 -1.96
N ARG A 460 14.83 38.76 -1.69
CA ARG A 460 14.32 37.51 -2.29
C ARG A 460 14.06 37.66 -3.80
N GLN A 461 13.56 38.80 -4.27
CA GLN A 461 13.43 39.05 -5.71
C GLN A 461 14.81 39.19 -6.38
N ALA A 462 15.75 39.91 -5.75
CA ALA A 462 17.12 40.05 -6.26
C ALA A 462 17.87 38.70 -6.38
N ARG A 463 17.63 37.77 -5.43
CA ARG A 463 18.18 36.39 -5.45
C ARG A 463 17.73 35.57 -6.65
N GLN A 464 16.46 35.66 -7.02
CA GLN A 464 15.94 34.87 -8.15
C GLN A 464 16.51 35.35 -9.49
N ALA A 465 16.84 36.64 -9.62
CA ALA A 465 17.33 37.24 -10.87
C ALA A 465 18.83 37.03 -11.17
N LYS A 466 19.60 36.42 -10.27
CA LYS A 466 21.09 36.37 -10.34
C LYS A 466 21.70 34.97 -10.55
N ARG A 467 20.90 33.93 -10.77
CA ARG A 467 21.40 32.54 -10.85
C ARG A 467 22.01 32.18 -12.21
N PRO A 468 23.00 31.27 -12.26
CA PRO A 468 23.49 30.69 -13.50
C PRO A 468 22.39 29.85 -14.18
N VAL A 469 22.48 29.74 -15.51
CA VAL A 469 21.44 29.11 -16.34
C VAL A 469 21.53 27.58 -16.26
N SER A 470 20.77 27.01 -15.33
CA SER A 470 20.25 25.64 -15.46
C SER A 470 18.96 25.68 -16.30
N GLU A 471 18.71 24.64 -17.11
CA GLU A 471 17.41 24.49 -17.77
C GLU A 471 16.28 24.14 -16.81
N LYS A 472 16.60 23.68 -15.59
CA LYS A 472 15.62 23.28 -14.58
C LYS A 472 15.16 24.47 -13.72
N PRO A 473 13.88 24.55 -13.33
CA PRO A 473 13.45 25.45 -12.26
C PRO A 473 14.15 25.11 -10.95
N ALA A 474 14.68 26.11 -10.25
CA ALA A 474 15.38 25.92 -8.98
C ALA A 474 14.45 26.21 -7.78
N ILE A 475 14.17 25.19 -6.96
CA ILE A 475 13.23 25.27 -5.84
C ILE A 475 13.98 25.57 -4.54
N ASP A 476 13.80 26.79 -4.04
CA ASP A 476 14.37 27.22 -2.75
C ASP A 476 13.53 26.71 -1.57
N LEU A 477 14.22 26.10 -0.60
CA LEU A 477 13.70 25.50 0.62
C LEU A 477 13.83 26.41 1.87
N ALA A 478 14.52 27.56 1.77
CA ALA A 478 14.77 28.43 2.93
C ALA A 478 13.53 29.24 3.35
N ASP A 479 13.28 29.35 4.65
CA ASP A 479 12.22 30.18 5.29
C ASP A 479 10.79 30.03 4.70
N ARG A 480 10.43 28.85 4.15
CA ARG A 480 9.14 28.59 3.48
C ARG A 480 8.24 27.57 4.18
N GLN A 481 6.94 27.68 3.91
CA GLN A 481 5.91 26.71 4.29
C GLN A 481 5.81 25.57 3.27
N LEU A 482 5.50 24.36 3.75
CA LEU A 482 5.44 23.13 2.94
C LEU A 482 4.56 23.26 1.69
N SER A 483 3.35 23.80 1.84
CA SER A 483 2.41 24.03 0.72
C SER A 483 3.01 24.90 -0.39
N GLY A 484 3.80 25.90 -0.02
CA GLY A 484 4.50 26.76 -0.97
C GLY A 484 5.69 26.09 -1.67
N VAL A 485 6.21 24.97 -1.17
CA VAL A 485 7.26 24.17 -1.83
C VAL A 485 6.62 23.06 -2.68
N VAL A 486 5.51 22.48 -2.22
CA VAL A 486 4.69 21.53 -2.99
C VAL A 486 4.10 22.18 -4.25
N ALA A 487 3.69 23.44 -4.18
CA ALA A 487 3.22 24.19 -5.34
C ALA A 487 4.32 24.37 -6.41
N ASP A 488 5.53 24.78 -6.02
CA ASP A 488 6.68 24.88 -6.93
C ASP A 488 7.05 23.51 -7.54
N ALA A 489 6.97 22.44 -6.75
CA ALA A 489 7.26 21.07 -7.19
C ALA A 489 6.26 20.57 -8.24
N LEU A 490 4.96 20.84 -8.05
CA LEU A 490 3.94 20.56 -9.06
C LEU A 490 4.15 21.42 -10.31
N ALA A 491 4.45 22.71 -10.16
CA ALA A 491 4.73 23.60 -11.28
C ALA A 491 5.94 23.12 -12.12
N ALA A 492 6.98 22.58 -11.49
CA ALA A 492 8.11 21.97 -12.20
C ALA A 492 7.72 20.70 -13.00
N LEU A 493 6.84 19.85 -12.45
CA LEU A 493 6.30 18.69 -13.17
C LEU A 493 5.42 19.11 -14.36
N VAL A 494 4.56 20.12 -14.19
CA VAL A 494 3.72 20.68 -15.26
C VAL A 494 4.62 21.29 -16.34
N GLN A 495 5.57 22.15 -15.98
CA GLN A 495 6.51 22.75 -16.95
C GLN A 495 7.33 21.69 -17.69
N ARG A 496 7.73 20.59 -17.02
CA ARG A 496 8.41 19.47 -17.68
C ARG A 496 7.52 18.81 -18.74
N ASN A 497 6.23 18.62 -18.46
CA ASN A 497 5.27 18.08 -19.42
C ASN A 497 5.00 19.04 -20.58
N GLU A 498 4.85 20.34 -20.31
CA GLU A 498 4.62 21.39 -21.33
C GLU A 498 5.78 21.49 -22.34
N ARG A 499 7.01 21.17 -21.93
CA ARG A 499 8.18 21.09 -22.84
C ARG A 499 8.12 19.90 -23.82
N THR A 500 7.42 18.81 -23.47
CA THR A 500 7.25 17.62 -24.34
C THR A 500 5.80 17.13 -24.34
N PRO A 501 4.84 17.87 -24.90
CA PRO A 501 3.41 17.57 -24.76
C PRO A 501 2.97 16.28 -25.48
N ALA A 502 3.78 15.77 -26.42
CA ALA A 502 3.60 14.45 -27.03
C ALA A 502 4.19 13.31 -26.16
N GLU A 503 5.13 13.60 -25.26
CA GLU A 503 5.68 12.64 -24.30
C GLU A 503 5.73 13.26 -22.89
N PRO A 504 4.57 13.47 -22.22
CA PRO A 504 4.54 13.82 -20.81
C PRO A 504 5.31 12.79 -19.95
N LEU A 505 6.02 13.27 -18.94
CA LEU A 505 6.80 12.46 -18.01
C LEU A 505 5.89 11.82 -16.94
N VAL A 506 4.87 12.57 -16.49
CA VAL A 506 3.93 12.14 -15.45
C VAL A 506 2.49 12.45 -15.87
N TYR A 507 1.59 11.52 -15.58
CA TYR A 507 0.16 11.52 -15.89
C TYR A 507 -0.63 11.26 -14.59
N VAL A 508 -1.94 11.48 -14.64
CA VAL A 508 -2.89 11.02 -13.61
C VAL A 508 -3.66 9.81 -14.15
N ARG A 509 -3.63 8.68 -13.43
CA ARG A 509 -4.45 7.49 -13.74
C ARG A 509 -4.97 6.87 -12.45
N GLY A 510 -6.25 6.52 -12.42
CA GLY A 510 -6.86 5.81 -11.29
C GLY A 510 -6.95 6.56 -9.95
N GLY A 511 -6.64 7.85 -9.91
CA GLY A 511 -6.45 8.60 -8.65
C GLY A 511 -5.00 8.62 -8.15
N ALA A 512 -4.02 8.28 -9.00
CA ALA A 512 -2.61 8.24 -8.67
C ALA A 512 -1.73 8.89 -9.74
N LEU A 513 -0.57 9.41 -9.32
CA LEU A 513 0.52 9.75 -10.23
C LEU A 513 1.03 8.49 -10.94
N THR A 514 1.15 8.56 -12.26
CA THR A 514 1.50 7.43 -13.12
C THR A 514 2.49 7.87 -14.20
N ARG A 515 3.45 7.01 -14.57
CA ARG A 515 4.30 7.21 -15.76
C ARG A 515 4.16 6.05 -16.75
N ILE A 516 4.52 6.31 -18.01
CA ILE A 516 4.78 5.24 -18.98
C ILE A 516 6.10 4.57 -18.61
N VAL A 517 6.14 3.25 -18.64
CA VAL A 517 7.35 2.43 -18.51
C VAL A 517 7.48 1.49 -19.69
N ARG A 518 8.66 0.90 -19.87
CA ARG A 518 8.93 -0.18 -20.82
C ARG A 518 9.64 -1.32 -20.08
N ASP A 519 9.29 -2.54 -20.43
CA ASP A 519 9.96 -3.76 -19.96
C ASP A 519 11.26 -4.04 -20.77
N GLU A 520 11.96 -5.12 -20.42
CA GLU A 520 13.22 -5.53 -21.07
C GLU A 520 13.08 -5.78 -22.59
N SER A 521 11.86 -6.06 -23.06
CA SER A 521 11.54 -6.23 -24.49
C SER A 521 11.19 -4.90 -25.19
N GLY A 522 11.36 -3.77 -24.49
CA GLY A 522 10.98 -2.43 -24.92
C GLY A 522 9.47 -2.19 -24.93
N ALA A 523 8.67 -3.16 -24.47
CA ALA A 523 7.22 -3.14 -24.64
C ALA A 523 6.55 -2.35 -23.49
N PRO A 524 5.53 -1.54 -23.80
CA PRO A 524 5.12 -0.45 -22.90
C PRO A 524 4.06 -0.87 -21.87
N GLY A 525 3.99 -0.13 -20.77
CA GLY A 525 2.95 -0.26 -19.75
C GLY A 525 2.87 0.98 -18.86
N THR A 526 2.01 0.96 -17.84
CA THR A 526 1.89 2.05 -16.85
C THR A 526 2.37 1.63 -15.46
N GLN A 527 3.11 2.52 -14.80
CA GLN A 527 3.55 2.36 -13.41
C GLN A 527 3.01 3.50 -12.55
N ILE A 528 2.31 3.18 -11.46
CA ILE A 528 1.99 4.14 -10.38
C ILE A 528 3.30 4.54 -9.69
N LEU A 529 3.49 5.83 -9.44
CA LEU A 529 4.69 6.34 -8.78
C LEU A 529 4.61 6.13 -7.27
N SER A 530 5.44 5.23 -6.74
CA SER A 530 5.72 5.17 -5.30
C SER A 530 6.43 6.45 -4.83
N ALA A 531 6.50 6.69 -3.52
CA ALA A 531 7.23 7.84 -2.97
C ALA A 531 8.70 7.90 -3.44
N GLY A 532 9.37 6.75 -3.58
CA GLY A 532 10.73 6.70 -4.15
C GLY A 532 10.80 7.10 -5.62
N ALA A 533 9.79 6.72 -6.43
CA ALA A 533 9.69 7.15 -7.82
C ALA A 533 9.36 8.65 -7.94
N VAL A 534 8.47 9.20 -7.10
CA VAL A 534 8.19 10.64 -7.03
C VAL A 534 9.43 11.43 -6.59
N LEU A 535 10.20 10.95 -5.61
CA LEU A 535 11.47 11.55 -5.19
C LEU A 535 12.45 11.66 -6.37
N HIS A 536 12.64 10.57 -7.11
CA HIS A 536 13.50 10.53 -8.29
C HIS A 536 13.02 11.50 -9.37
N THR A 537 11.73 11.47 -9.75
CA THR A 537 11.17 12.38 -10.76
C THR A 537 11.27 13.85 -10.34
N LEU A 538 11.06 14.18 -9.06
CA LEU A 538 11.22 15.55 -8.56
C LEU A 538 12.69 16.03 -8.61
N ALA A 539 13.67 15.15 -8.38
CA ALA A 539 15.09 15.46 -8.56
C ALA A 539 15.50 15.60 -10.04
N GLU A 540 14.80 14.92 -10.95
CA GLU A 540 15.00 15.11 -12.40
C GLU A 540 14.46 16.46 -12.89
N VAL A 541 13.28 16.89 -12.45
CA VAL A 541 12.62 18.08 -13.02
C VAL A 541 13.04 19.43 -12.42
N ALA A 542 13.68 19.46 -11.25
CA ALA A 542 14.01 20.70 -10.54
C ALA A 542 15.37 20.62 -9.83
N ASP A 543 16.01 21.78 -9.65
CA ASP A 543 17.23 21.91 -8.85
C ASP A 543 16.88 22.31 -7.41
N TRP A 544 17.11 21.40 -6.46
CA TRP A 544 16.68 21.55 -5.07
C TRP A 544 17.77 22.20 -4.24
N VAL A 545 17.43 23.31 -3.58
CA VAL A 545 18.44 24.21 -3.01
C VAL A 545 17.94 24.88 -1.74
N LYS A 546 18.87 25.19 -0.84
CA LYS A 546 18.63 26.01 0.34
C LYS A 546 19.50 27.26 0.25
N ILE A 547 18.88 28.42 0.08
CA ILE A 547 19.60 29.70 0.07
C ILE A 547 19.73 30.21 1.51
N SER A 548 20.96 30.29 2.00
CA SER A 548 21.29 30.96 3.27
C SER A 548 22.16 32.19 3.03
N VAL A 549 22.15 33.13 3.96
CA VAL A 549 22.98 34.34 3.93
C VAL A 549 23.64 34.50 5.29
N ASP A 550 24.92 34.89 5.31
CA ASP A 550 25.69 35.13 6.54
C ASP A 550 25.40 36.51 7.18
N ASP A 551 26.06 36.81 8.31
CA ASP A 551 25.96 38.11 8.99
C ASP A 551 26.56 39.27 8.15
N ASP A 552 27.38 38.99 7.14
CA ASP A 552 28.03 39.97 6.25
C ASP A 552 27.24 40.24 4.95
N GLY A 553 26.22 39.43 4.65
CA GLY A 553 25.34 39.57 3.48
C GLY A 553 25.70 38.68 2.28
N ASN A 554 26.67 37.76 2.40
CA ASN A 554 27.07 36.85 1.33
C ASN A 554 26.10 35.67 1.18
N GLU A 555 25.82 35.28 -0.06
CA GLU A 555 24.86 34.20 -0.35
C GLU A 555 25.53 32.83 -0.46
N PHE A 556 25.07 31.88 0.36
CA PHE A 556 25.47 30.48 0.34
C PHE A 556 24.31 29.63 -0.18
N ILE A 557 24.43 29.19 -1.43
CA ILE A 557 23.50 28.23 -2.04
C ILE A 557 24.02 26.82 -1.72
N LYS A 558 23.30 26.11 -0.83
CA LYS A 558 23.54 24.67 -0.61
C LYS A 558 22.62 23.87 -1.52
N SER A 559 23.18 22.89 -2.23
CA SER A 559 22.39 21.87 -2.93
C SER A 559 21.78 20.89 -1.91
N GLU A 560 20.54 20.49 -2.15
CA GLU A 560 19.74 19.59 -1.32
C GLU A 560 19.05 18.54 -2.21
N PHE A 561 18.43 17.53 -1.59
CA PHE A 561 17.52 16.61 -2.27
C PHE A 561 16.06 17.07 -2.07
N PRO A 562 15.09 16.59 -2.87
CA PRO A 562 13.67 16.85 -2.64
C PRO A 562 13.27 16.35 -1.23
N PRO A 563 12.74 17.21 -0.33
CA PRO A 563 12.40 16.78 1.02
C PRO A 563 11.27 15.74 1.01
N LEU A 564 11.40 14.68 1.83
CA LEU A 564 10.43 13.58 1.83
C LEU A 564 9.00 14.01 2.14
N ASP A 565 8.80 15.09 2.92
CA ASP A 565 7.46 15.62 3.19
C ASP A 565 6.84 16.30 1.96
N VAL A 566 7.67 16.92 1.09
CA VAL A 566 7.23 17.45 -0.21
C VAL A 566 6.90 16.28 -1.14
N VAL A 567 7.75 15.26 -1.20
CA VAL A 567 7.54 14.04 -2.00
C VAL A 567 6.24 13.35 -1.60
N ARG A 568 6.02 13.11 -0.30
CA ARG A 568 4.79 12.51 0.25
C ARG A 568 3.57 13.36 -0.04
N SER A 569 3.66 14.68 0.16
CA SER A 569 2.56 15.60 -0.16
C SER A 569 2.19 15.54 -1.64
N VAL A 570 3.19 15.64 -2.54
CA VAL A 570 2.98 15.56 -3.99
C VAL A 570 2.40 14.20 -4.39
N ALA A 571 2.82 13.09 -3.76
CA ALA A 571 2.27 11.76 -4.03
C ALA A 571 0.81 11.57 -3.52
N ALA A 572 0.34 12.41 -2.59
CA ALA A 572 -0.92 12.21 -1.87
C ALA A 572 -1.95 13.36 -2.05
N MET A 573 -1.75 14.29 -3.00
CA MET A 573 -2.68 15.43 -3.19
C MET A 573 -4.11 15.02 -3.60
N GLY A 574 -4.31 13.84 -4.16
CA GLY A 574 -5.62 13.35 -4.66
C GLY A 574 -6.03 13.95 -6.01
N GLU A 575 -5.74 15.23 -6.22
CA GLU A 575 -5.83 15.93 -7.51
C GLU A 575 -4.47 16.53 -7.89
N TRP A 576 -4.18 16.57 -9.20
CA TRP A 576 -2.94 17.13 -9.75
C TRP A 576 -3.23 18.10 -10.90
N PRO A 577 -3.59 19.36 -10.61
CA PRO A 577 -3.83 20.39 -11.63
C PRO A 577 -2.64 20.51 -12.61
N GLY A 578 -2.96 20.54 -13.91
CA GLY A 578 -1.97 20.65 -14.99
C GLY A 578 -1.32 19.33 -15.44
N LEU A 579 -1.48 18.21 -14.73
CA LEU A 579 -0.99 16.92 -15.19
C LEU A 579 -2.06 16.19 -16.05
N PRO A 580 -1.69 15.61 -17.21
CA PRO A 580 -2.65 15.03 -18.14
C PRO A 580 -3.24 13.70 -17.64
N PRO A 581 -4.54 13.43 -17.82
CA PRO A 581 -5.14 12.15 -17.49
C PRO A 581 -4.77 11.08 -18.53
N LEU A 582 -4.52 9.84 -18.08
CA LEU A 582 -4.18 8.70 -18.92
C LEU A 582 -5.18 7.55 -18.71
N GLU A 583 -5.89 7.15 -19.76
CA GLU A 583 -6.80 5.99 -19.73
C GLU A 583 -6.01 4.67 -19.88
N GLY A 584 -5.03 4.64 -20.80
CA GLY A 584 -4.17 3.49 -21.06
C GLY A 584 -3.19 3.68 -22.22
N VAL A 585 -2.50 2.61 -22.61
CA VAL A 585 -1.47 2.60 -23.66
C VAL A 585 -1.91 1.78 -24.87
N VAL A 586 -1.82 2.36 -26.06
CA VAL A 586 -2.01 1.66 -27.34
C VAL A 586 -0.66 1.48 -28.05
N ASN A 587 -0.57 0.46 -28.91
CA ASN A 587 0.62 0.21 -29.74
C ASN A 587 0.28 0.26 -31.24
N ALA A 588 -0.85 0.86 -31.61
CA ALA A 588 -1.29 1.03 -32.99
C ALA A 588 -2.18 2.27 -33.13
N PRO A 589 -2.33 2.83 -34.35
CA PRO A 589 -3.26 3.91 -34.63
C PRO A 589 -4.67 3.63 -34.13
N THR A 590 -5.35 4.63 -33.56
CA THR A 590 -6.69 4.47 -32.96
C THR A 590 -7.61 5.63 -33.37
N PHE A 591 -8.89 5.36 -33.61
CA PHE A 591 -9.88 6.41 -33.90
C PHE A 591 -10.43 7.04 -32.61
N ALA A 592 -10.49 8.37 -32.60
CA ALA A 592 -11.22 9.15 -31.59
C ALA A 592 -12.74 9.14 -31.87
N PRO A 593 -13.59 9.56 -30.90
CA PRO A 593 -15.06 9.53 -31.07
C PRO A 593 -15.57 10.35 -32.26
N ASP A 594 -14.89 11.45 -32.58
CA ASP A 594 -15.14 12.29 -33.76
C ASP A 594 -14.80 11.59 -35.09
N GLY A 595 -14.12 10.44 -35.06
CA GLY A 595 -13.61 9.70 -36.22
C GLY A 595 -12.24 10.13 -36.71
N THR A 596 -11.55 11.05 -36.02
CA THR A 596 -10.17 11.41 -36.34
C THR A 596 -9.26 10.22 -36.00
N LEU A 597 -8.43 9.81 -36.96
CA LEU A 597 -7.41 8.79 -36.72
C LEU A 597 -6.20 9.41 -36.01
N HIS A 598 -5.73 8.76 -34.95
CA HIS A 598 -4.51 9.13 -34.25
C HIS A 598 -3.46 8.04 -34.51
N ASP A 599 -2.59 8.29 -35.48
CA ASP A 599 -1.57 7.36 -35.99
C ASP A 599 -0.13 7.71 -35.58
N LYS A 600 0.12 8.97 -35.21
CA LYS A 600 1.41 9.44 -34.68
C LYS A 600 1.70 8.86 -33.28
N PRO A 601 2.97 8.60 -32.94
CA PRO A 601 3.38 8.30 -31.57
C PRO A 601 3.06 9.42 -30.58
N GLY A 602 3.01 9.07 -29.30
CA GLY A 602 2.87 10.01 -28.18
C GLY A 602 1.48 10.02 -27.54
N TYR A 603 1.31 10.90 -26.55
CA TYR A 603 0.06 11.15 -25.86
C TYR A 603 -0.92 11.95 -26.73
N ASN A 604 -2.19 11.57 -26.68
CA ASN A 604 -3.29 12.31 -27.29
C ASN A 604 -4.30 12.78 -26.23
N PRO A 605 -4.62 14.09 -26.13
CA PRO A 605 -5.52 14.62 -25.09
C PRO A 605 -7.01 14.34 -25.34
N VAL A 606 -7.41 14.02 -26.57
CA VAL A 606 -8.81 13.73 -26.94
C VAL A 606 -9.20 12.32 -26.54
N THR A 607 -8.37 11.32 -26.87
CA THR A 607 -8.57 9.93 -26.45
C THR A 607 -8.00 9.61 -25.07
N ARG A 608 -7.10 10.45 -24.55
CA ARG A 608 -6.30 10.23 -23.32
C ARG A 608 -5.47 8.96 -23.35
N LEU A 609 -5.06 8.53 -24.54
CA LEU A 609 -4.24 7.35 -24.79
C LEU A 609 -2.82 7.78 -25.16
N PHE A 610 -1.83 6.98 -24.74
CA PHE A 610 -0.46 7.08 -25.24
C PHE A 610 -0.25 6.06 -26.36
N ASN A 611 0.06 6.50 -27.58
CA ASN A 611 0.47 5.61 -28.67
C ASN A 611 1.98 5.38 -28.63
N ALA A 612 2.38 4.17 -28.24
CA ALA A 612 3.78 3.79 -28.11
C ALA A 612 4.45 3.35 -29.44
N SER A 613 3.74 3.41 -30.57
CA SER A 613 4.20 2.85 -31.87
C SER A 613 4.27 3.88 -33.00
N GLY A 614 5.42 3.91 -33.68
CA GLY A 614 5.60 4.57 -34.98
C GLY A 614 5.18 3.69 -36.16
N LEU A 615 4.09 2.92 -36.03
CA LEU A 615 3.63 1.99 -37.07
C LEU A 615 3.13 2.77 -38.29
N LYS A 616 3.90 2.75 -39.38
CA LYS A 616 3.53 3.39 -40.65
C LYS A 616 2.39 2.62 -41.32
N LEU A 617 1.33 3.34 -41.68
CA LEU A 617 0.19 2.83 -42.45
C LEU A 617 0.48 2.91 -43.96
N GLY A 618 -0.15 2.03 -44.73
CA GLY A 618 -0.26 2.15 -46.18
C GLY A 618 -1.39 3.10 -46.59
N ASN A 619 -1.78 3.05 -47.87
CA ASN A 619 -2.99 3.74 -48.33
C ASN A 619 -4.21 3.14 -47.61
N THR A 620 -4.91 4.00 -46.86
CA THR A 620 -6.09 3.67 -46.05
C THR A 620 -7.34 4.38 -46.59
N THR A 621 -7.37 4.69 -47.89
CA THR A 621 -8.55 5.23 -48.58
C THR A 621 -9.52 4.07 -48.87
N PRO A 622 -10.80 4.15 -48.47
CA PRO A 622 -11.77 3.04 -48.60
C PRO A 622 -12.34 2.93 -50.02
N ALA A 623 -11.47 2.76 -51.01
CA ALA A 623 -11.87 2.42 -52.38
C ALA A 623 -12.30 0.93 -52.47
N PRO A 624 -13.19 0.53 -53.40
CA PRO A 624 -13.73 -0.83 -53.47
C PRO A 624 -12.67 -1.93 -53.54
N GLU A 625 -11.59 -1.71 -54.29
CA GLU A 625 -10.46 -2.62 -54.40
C GLU A 625 -9.63 -2.70 -53.12
N ALA A 626 -9.51 -1.60 -52.36
CA ALA A 626 -8.83 -1.57 -51.07
C ALA A 626 -9.67 -2.26 -49.98
N ILE A 627 -11.00 -2.11 -50.01
CA ILE A 627 -11.92 -2.85 -49.14
C ILE A 627 -11.85 -4.36 -49.45
N LYS A 628 -11.85 -4.74 -50.73
CA LYS A 628 -11.71 -6.14 -51.16
C LYS A 628 -10.38 -6.74 -50.69
N TRP A 629 -9.27 -6.05 -50.91
CA TRP A 629 -7.95 -6.47 -50.42
C TRP A 629 -7.93 -6.63 -48.89
N ALA A 630 -8.50 -5.68 -48.15
CA ALA A 630 -8.58 -5.73 -46.70
C ALA A 630 -9.42 -6.93 -46.20
N LYS A 631 -10.55 -7.23 -46.87
CA LYS A 631 -11.36 -8.43 -46.60
C LYS A 631 -10.56 -9.71 -46.85
N THR A 632 -9.90 -9.86 -47.99
CA THR A 632 -9.07 -11.05 -48.30
C THR A 632 -7.93 -11.23 -47.28
N LEU A 633 -7.16 -10.18 -46.99
CA LEU A 633 -6.03 -10.27 -46.05
C LEU A 633 -6.47 -10.69 -44.63
N ILE A 634 -7.66 -10.26 -44.19
CA ILE A 634 -8.20 -10.64 -42.87
C ILE A 634 -8.87 -12.02 -42.92
N LEU A 635 -9.74 -12.29 -43.90
CA LEU A 635 -10.61 -13.48 -43.94
C LEU A 635 -9.98 -14.73 -44.57
N GLU A 636 -8.95 -14.57 -45.39
CA GLU A 636 -8.32 -15.64 -46.19
C GLU A 636 -6.83 -15.84 -45.89
N ASP A 637 -6.09 -14.80 -45.51
CA ASP A 637 -4.68 -14.90 -45.08
C ASP A 637 -4.59 -15.08 -43.55
N LEU A 638 -5.02 -14.09 -42.78
CA LEU A 638 -4.92 -14.13 -41.31
C LEU A 638 -5.86 -15.17 -40.68
N LEU A 639 -7.14 -15.18 -41.06
CA LEU A 639 -8.16 -16.03 -40.44
C LEU A 639 -8.52 -17.29 -41.25
N GLY A 640 -7.98 -17.46 -42.46
CA GLY A 640 -8.48 -18.41 -43.46
C GLY A 640 -8.38 -19.90 -43.12
N ASN A 641 -7.45 -20.30 -42.23
CA ASN A 641 -7.28 -21.71 -41.83
C ASN A 641 -7.85 -22.06 -40.44
N PHE A 642 -8.44 -21.11 -39.72
CA PHE A 642 -9.14 -21.42 -38.47
C PHE A 642 -10.45 -22.15 -38.76
N PRO A 643 -10.74 -23.25 -38.03
CA PRO A 643 -11.89 -24.08 -38.32
C PRO A 643 -13.13 -23.50 -37.61
N PHE A 644 -13.62 -22.34 -38.05
CA PHE A 644 -14.85 -21.76 -37.50
C PHE A 644 -16.04 -22.69 -37.76
N LYS A 645 -16.85 -22.95 -36.73
CA LYS A 645 -18.08 -23.74 -36.84
C LYS A 645 -19.11 -23.05 -37.73
N ASP A 646 -19.21 -21.73 -37.61
CA ASP A 646 -20.24 -20.91 -38.21
C ASP A 646 -19.70 -19.51 -38.59
N GLU A 647 -20.42 -18.80 -39.48
CA GLU A 647 -20.06 -17.44 -39.90
C GLU A 647 -20.16 -16.43 -38.74
N ALA A 648 -20.99 -16.70 -37.72
CA ALA A 648 -21.08 -15.85 -36.53
C ALA A 648 -19.76 -15.81 -35.75
N SER A 649 -19.15 -16.97 -35.51
CA SER A 649 -17.84 -17.11 -34.88
C SER A 649 -16.73 -16.42 -35.69
N LYS A 650 -16.82 -16.46 -37.03
CA LYS A 650 -15.90 -15.75 -37.93
C LYS A 650 -16.09 -14.23 -37.84
N ALA A 651 -17.34 -13.75 -37.86
CA ALA A 651 -17.69 -12.35 -37.69
C ALA A 651 -17.29 -11.79 -36.32
N HIS A 652 -17.48 -12.56 -35.25
CA HIS A 652 -17.04 -12.20 -33.89
C HIS A 652 -15.51 -12.16 -33.78
N ALA A 653 -14.76 -13.02 -34.49
CA ALA A 653 -13.30 -12.93 -34.56
C ALA A 653 -12.81 -11.69 -35.34
N VAL A 654 -13.49 -11.28 -36.41
CA VAL A 654 -13.22 -9.99 -37.07
C VAL A 654 -13.61 -8.81 -36.16
N GLY A 655 -14.71 -8.93 -35.41
CA GLY A 655 -15.10 -7.98 -34.38
C GLY A 655 -14.00 -7.77 -33.33
N LEU A 656 -13.42 -8.85 -32.81
CA LEU A 656 -12.28 -8.82 -31.89
C LEU A 656 -11.06 -8.12 -32.50
N LEU A 657 -10.77 -8.37 -33.78
CA LEU A 657 -9.65 -7.74 -34.49
C LEU A 657 -9.88 -6.24 -34.73
N LEU A 658 -11.12 -5.81 -35.04
CA LEU A 658 -11.44 -4.41 -35.32
C LEU A 658 -11.59 -3.56 -34.05
N LEU A 659 -12.04 -4.17 -32.94
CA LEU A 659 -12.38 -3.48 -31.70
C LEU A 659 -11.26 -2.56 -31.13
N PRO A 660 -9.96 -2.90 -31.15
CA PRO A 660 -8.90 -2.01 -30.64
C PRO A 660 -8.85 -0.66 -31.34
N PHE A 661 -9.10 -0.65 -32.66
CA PHE A 661 -9.02 0.55 -33.49
C PHE A 661 -10.18 1.51 -33.25
N VAL A 662 -11.35 0.98 -32.85
CA VAL A 662 -12.59 1.75 -32.62
C VAL A 662 -13.01 1.84 -31.14
N ARG A 663 -12.20 1.32 -30.20
CA ARG A 663 -12.59 1.27 -28.78
C ARG A 663 -12.95 2.63 -28.16
N PRO A 664 -12.36 3.78 -28.55
CA PRO A 664 -12.84 5.10 -28.09
C PRO A 664 -14.16 5.54 -28.71
N MET A 665 -14.53 5.04 -29.91
CA MET A 665 -15.81 5.35 -30.57
C MET A 665 -17.01 4.62 -29.94
N ILE A 666 -16.75 3.60 -29.11
CA ILE A 666 -17.76 2.86 -28.36
C ILE A 666 -17.79 3.40 -26.93
N ASP A 667 -18.88 4.05 -26.53
CA ASP A 667 -19.08 4.40 -25.13
C ASP A 667 -19.73 3.25 -24.36
N GLY A 668 -19.41 3.11 -23.06
CA GLY A 668 -19.78 1.94 -22.27
C GLY A 668 -18.91 0.67 -22.53
N PRO A 669 -19.39 -0.52 -22.10
CA PRO A 669 -18.62 -1.76 -22.05
C PRO A 669 -18.57 -2.51 -23.40
N THR A 670 -17.79 -3.60 -23.44
CA THR A 670 -17.66 -4.51 -24.60
C THR A 670 -17.72 -5.96 -24.13
N PRO A 671 -18.38 -6.88 -24.87
CA PRO A 671 -18.63 -8.23 -24.41
C PRO A 671 -17.36 -9.10 -24.33
N LEU A 672 -17.45 -10.19 -23.57
CA LEU A 672 -16.42 -11.22 -23.50
C LEU A 672 -16.40 -12.04 -24.80
N HIS A 673 -15.28 -12.07 -25.51
CA HIS A 673 -15.09 -12.92 -26.68
C HIS A 673 -14.74 -14.32 -26.19
N LEU A 674 -15.73 -15.20 -26.15
CA LEU A 674 -15.64 -16.56 -25.62
C LEU A 674 -15.21 -17.52 -26.74
N ILE A 675 -13.91 -17.77 -26.81
CA ILE A 675 -13.26 -18.60 -27.84
C ILE A 675 -13.20 -20.04 -27.35
N ASP A 676 -13.90 -20.94 -28.01
CA ASP A 676 -14.21 -22.28 -27.50
C ASP A 676 -14.03 -23.36 -28.58
N SER A 677 -13.78 -24.61 -28.19
CA SER A 677 -13.64 -25.74 -29.12
C SER A 677 -13.87 -27.09 -28.44
N PRO A 678 -14.26 -28.16 -29.17
CA PRO A 678 -14.42 -29.50 -28.60
C PRO A 678 -13.12 -30.04 -28.02
N THR A 679 -12.03 -29.86 -28.76
CA THR A 679 -10.75 -30.54 -28.53
C THR A 679 -9.62 -29.54 -28.27
N PRO A 680 -8.62 -29.87 -27.41
CA PRO A 680 -7.35 -29.16 -27.34
C PRO A 680 -6.64 -29.07 -28.71
N GLY A 681 -5.66 -28.16 -28.83
CA GLY A 681 -4.88 -27.99 -30.07
C GLY A 681 -5.61 -27.30 -31.24
N THR A 682 -6.94 -27.13 -31.19
CA THR A 682 -7.78 -26.51 -32.25
C THR A 682 -7.42 -25.05 -32.62
N GLY A 683 -6.53 -24.40 -31.86
CA GLY A 683 -5.95 -23.09 -32.24
C GLY A 683 -6.50 -21.88 -31.50
N LYS A 684 -7.31 -22.03 -30.44
CA LYS A 684 -7.94 -20.92 -29.70
C LYS A 684 -6.97 -19.80 -29.30
N GLY A 685 -5.91 -20.13 -28.55
CA GLY A 685 -4.89 -19.15 -28.16
C GLY A 685 -4.06 -18.59 -29.33
N LEU A 686 -4.06 -19.25 -30.50
CA LEU A 686 -3.50 -18.70 -31.73
C LEU A 686 -4.47 -17.70 -32.39
N LEU A 687 -5.78 -17.91 -32.27
CA LEU A 687 -6.82 -16.96 -32.71
C LEU A 687 -6.81 -15.68 -31.87
N THR A 688 -6.74 -15.81 -30.54
CA THR A 688 -6.58 -14.66 -29.62
C THR A 688 -5.39 -13.80 -30.02
N SER A 689 -4.24 -14.42 -30.31
CA SER A 689 -3.07 -13.74 -30.85
C SER A 689 -3.33 -13.11 -32.21
N ALA A 690 -3.86 -13.87 -33.18
CA ALA A 690 -4.07 -13.40 -34.55
C ALA A 690 -4.96 -12.14 -34.61
N CYS A 691 -6.02 -12.08 -33.79
CA CYS A 691 -6.90 -10.91 -33.73
C CYS A 691 -6.25 -9.70 -33.04
N ALA A 692 -5.54 -9.89 -31.92
CA ALA A 692 -5.01 -8.78 -31.12
C ALA A 692 -3.64 -8.25 -31.58
N LEU A 693 -2.76 -9.12 -32.07
CA LEU A 693 -1.37 -8.83 -32.47
C LEU A 693 -1.22 -7.67 -33.47
N PRO A 694 -2.11 -7.46 -34.46
CA PRO A 694 -2.13 -6.23 -35.26
C PRO A 694 -2.14 -4.96 -34.40
N ALA A 695 -3.00 -4.89 -33.37
CA ALA A 695 -3.13 -3.72 -32.49
C ALA A 695 -2.07 -3.67 -31.38
N THR A 696 -1.73 -4.81 -30.76
CA THR A 696 -0.81 -4.87 -29.61
C THR A 696 0.67 -4.94 -29.99
N GLY A 697 1.01 -5.49 -31.16
CA GLY A 697 2.39 -5.75 -31.59
C GLY A 697 3.14 -6.84 -30.81
N ARG A 698 2.46 -7.51 -29.88
CA ARG A 698 2.92 -8.63 -29.05
C ARG A 698 1.74 -9.54 -28.70
N ASP A 699 2.00 -10.73 -28.19
CA ASP A 699 0.93 -11.59 -27.66
C ASP A 699 0.18 -10.92 -26.49
N VAL A 700 -1.09 -11.31 -26.30
CA VAL A 700 -1.96 -10.77 -25.24
C VAL A 700 -1.52 -11.30 -23.87
N HIS A 701 -1.60 -10.46 -22.85
CA HIS A 701 -1.39 -10.91 -21.46
C HIS A 701 -2.48 -11.93 -21.08
N SER A 702 -2.02 -13.15 -20.80
CA SER A 702 -2.85 -14.31 -20.46
C SER A 702 -2.87 -14.52 -18.95
N MET A 703 -4.05 -14.74 -18.38
CA MET A 703 -4.24 -15.06 -16.97
C MET A 703 -5.14 -16.30 -16.81
N ALA A 704 -4.83 -17.14 -15.84
CA ALA A 704 -5.71 -18.24 -15.44
C ALA A 704 -6.98 -17.70 -14.74
N PRO A 705 -8.13 -18.40 -14.84
CA PRO A 705 -9.30 -18.08 -14.03
C PRO A 705 -9.00 -18.12 -12.53
N GLY A 706 -9.66 -17.26 -11.76
CA GLY A 706 -9.63 -17.30 -10.31
C GLY A 706 -10.43 -18.49 -9.77
N LYS A 707 -9.99 -19.06 -8.65
CA LYS A 707 -10.65 -20.15 -7.91
C LYS A 707 -11.78 -19.64 -7.01
N ASP A 708 -11.72 -18.36 -6.65
CA ASP A 708 -12.68 -17.67 -5.81
C ASP A 708 -12.78 -16.17 -6.19
N GLU A 709 -13.80 -15.49 -5.66
CA GLU A 709 -14.11 -14.09 -5.97
C GLU A 709 -13.04 -13.09 -5.47
N ASP A 710 -12.21 -13.47 -4.50
CA ASP A 710 -11.10 -12.64 -4.02
C ASP A 710 -9.90 -12.76 -4.97
N GLU A 711 -9.56 -13.97 -5.42
CA GLU A 711 -8.53 -14.20 -6.45
C GLU A 711 -8.93 -13.55 -7.79
N TRP A 712 -10.20 -13.62 -8.18
CA TRP A 712 -10.73 -12.89 -9.34
C TRP A 712 -10.55 -11.38 -9.22
N ARG A 713 -11.00 -10.78 -8.11
CA ARG A 713 -10.89 -9.32 -7.87
C ARG A 713 -9.44 -8.87 -7.92
N LYS A 714 -8.56 -9.54 -7.17
CA LYS A 714 -7.12 -9.28 -7.10
C LYS A 714 -6.44 -9.32 -8.46
N ARG A 715 -6.72 -10.34 -9.28
CA ARG A 715 -6.18 -10.45 -10.65
C ARG A 715 -6.71 -9.34 -11.56
N LEU A 716 -8.02 -9.10 -11.57
CA LEU A 716 -8.64 -8.10 -12.43
C LEU A 716 -8.10 -6.70 -12.15
N THR A 717 -8.06 -6.28 -10.88
CA THR A 717 -7.48 -4.98 -10.47
C THR A 717 -6.01 -4.88 -10.87
N SER A 718 -5.20 -5.92 -10.62
CA SER A 718 -3.77 -5.93 -10.97
C SER A 718 -3.52 -5.81 -12.47
N THR A 719 -4.28 -6.51 -13.31
CA THR A 719 -4.10 -6.43 -14.77
C THR A 719 -4.62 -5.11 -15.35
N LEU A 720 -5.68 -4.54 -14.77
CA LEU A 720 -6.20 -3.21 -15.17
C LEU A 720 -5.23 -2.06 -14.78
N LEU A 721 -4.44 -2.24 -13.72
CA LEU A 721 -3.38 -1.29 -13.32
C LEU A 721 -2.25 -1.18 -14.34
N LEU A 722 -1.94 -2.23 -15.11
CA LEU A 722 -0.88 -2.24 -16.12
C LEU A 722 -1.17 -1.35 -17.35
N GLY A 723 -2.42 -0.91 -17.53
CA GLY A 723 -2.81 0.04 -18.59
C GLY A 723 -2.89 -0.55 -20.00
N GLY A 724 -2.85 -1.88 -20.13
CA GLY A 724 -2.99 -2.60 -21.40
C GLY A 724 -4.44 -2.61 -21.93
N THR A 725 -4.58 -2.82 -23.25
CA THR A 725 -5.89 -2.80 -23.93
C THR A 725 -6.67 -4.11 -23.91
N HIS A 726 -6.01 -5.25 -23.68
CA HIS A 726 -6.60 -6.59 -23.77
C HIS A 726 -6.33 -7.40 -22.51
N ILE A 727 -7.29 -8.23 -22.11
CA ILE A 727 -7.12 -9.29 -21.10
C ILE A 727 -7.62 -10.61 -21.71
N SER A 728 -6.80 -11.66 -21.61
CA SER A 728 -7.18 -13.02 -22.01
C SER A 728 -7.28 -13.93 -20.78
N ILE A 729 -8.47 -14.44 -20.49
CA ILE A 729 -8.67 -15.57 -19.58
C ILE A 729 -8.37 -16.85 -20.35
N ASP A 730 -7.51 -17.72 -19.82
CA ASP A 730 -6.94 -18.84 -20.57
C ASP A 730 -7.00 -20.16 -19.80
N ASN A 731 -7.02 -21.26 -20.55
CA ASN A 731 -7.11 -22.63 -20.01
C ASN A 731 -8.28 -22.80 -19.01
N ILE A 732 -9.47 -22.29 -19.37
CA ILE A 732 -10.70 -22.56 -18.62
C ILE A 732 -11.03 -24.06 -18.72
N ARG A 733 -11.27 -24.69 -17.56
CA ARG A 733 -11.53 -26.14 -17.39
C ARG A 733 -12.76 -26.45 -16.53
N GLU A 734 -13.07 -25.56 -15.60
CA GLU A 734 -14.25 -25.61 -14.73
C GLU A 734 -15.31 -24.62 -15.29
N PRO A 735 -16.60 -24.76 -14.91
CA PRO A 735 -17.64 -23.83 -15.34
C PRO A 735 -17.26 -22.38 -15.03
N LEU A 736 -17.45 -21.48 -16.00
CA LEU A 736 -17.08 -20.08 -15.84
C LEU A 736 -18.22 -19.32 -15.15
N ASP A 737 -18.16 -19.27 -13.82
CA ASP A 737 -19.04 -18.46 -12.98
C ASP A 737 -18.24 -17.60 -12.00
N SER A 738 -18.56 -16.31 -11.94
CA SER A 738 -18.01 -15.32 -11.01
C SER A 738 -18.83 -14.04 -11.11
N GLY A 739 -19.37 -13.60 -9.98
CA GLY A 739 -20.05 -12.32 -9.84
C GLY A 739 -19.11 -11.14 -10.04
N VAL A 740 -17.84 -11.25 -9.63
CA VAL A 740 -16.84 -10.19 -9.87
C VAL A 740 -16.53 -10.04 -11.37
N LEU A 741 -16.33 -11.16 -12.09
CA LEU A 741 -16.13 -11.12 -13.54
C LEU A 741 -17.37 -10.60 -14.27
N ALA A 742 -18.57 -11.09 -13.91
CA ALA A 742 -19.82 -10.60 -14.48
C ALA A 742 -20.01 -9.09 -14.22
N SER A 743 -19.65 -8.60 -13.04
CA SER A 743 -19.71 -7.18 -12.71
C SER A 743 -18.80 -6.34 -13.61
N VAL A 744 -17.50 -6.67 -13.67
CA VAL A 744 -16.51 -5.88 -14.43
C VAL A 744 -16.73 -5.92 -15.95
N LEU A 745 -17.37 -6.98 -16.48
CA LEU A 745 -17.78 -7.06 -17.89
C LEU A 745 -18.91 -6.08 -18.27
N THR A 746 -19.57 -5.44 -17.29
CA THR A 746 -20.67 -4.48 -17.52
C THR A 746 -20.49 -3.11 -16.86
N GLN A 747 -19.66 -2.98 -15.83
CA GLN A 747 -19.39 -1.71 -15.17
C GLN A 747 -18.44 -0.82 -15.99
N GLU A 748 -18.66 0.50 -15.96
CA GLU A 748 -17.73 1.47 -16.56
C GLU A 748 -16.48 1.70 -15.69
N TYR A 749 -16.59 1.55 -14.37
CA TYR A 749 -15.51 1.74 -13.41
C TYR A 749 -15.43 0.55 -12.45
N ILE A 750 -14.21 0.15 -12.11
CA ILE A 750 -13.91 -0.66 -10.92
C ILE A 750 -13.26 0.24 -9.86
N GLU A 751 -13.66 0.05 -8.61
CA GLU A 751 -13.04 0.66 -7.43
C GLU A 751 -12.56 -0.46 -6.52
N ASP A 752 -11.25 -0.51 -6.25
CA ASP A 752 -10.62 -1.55 -5.44
C ASP A 752 -9.32 -1.05 -4.81
N ARG A 753 -8.85 -1.73 -3.77
CA ARG A 753 -7.57 -1.44 -3.11
C ARG A 753 -6.42 -2.07 -3.89
N VAL A 754 -5.35 -1.28 -4.11
CA VAL A 754 -4.10 -1.80 -4.71
C VAL A 754 -3.46 -2.80 -3.75
N LEU A 755 -3.10 -3.98 -4.23
CA LEU A 755 -2.36 -4.98 -3.43
C LEU A 755 -1.04 -4.38 -2.93
N GLY A 756 -0.72 -4.62 -1.65
CA GLY A 756 0.43 -4.03 -0.97
C GLY A 756 0.31 -2.52 -0.66
N SER A 757 -0.91 -1.97 -0.65
CA SER A 757 -1.13 -0.56 -0.34
C SER A 757 -2.50 -0.30 0.29
N SER A 758 -2.60 0.74 1.11
CA SER A 758 -3.88 1.23 1.61
C SER A 758 -4.69 1.99 0.54
N GLN A 759 -4.04 2.41 -0.56
CA GLN A 759 -4.60 3.21 -1.64
C GLN A 759 -5.72 2.47 -2.41
N THR A 760 -6.90 3.09 -2.46
CA THR A 760 -7.97 2.70 -3.38
C THR A 760 -7.77 3.39 -4.73
N VAL A 761 -7.95 2.67 -5.83
CA VAL A 761 -7.91 3.21 -7.20
C VAL A 761 -9.26 3.07 -7.88
N ARG A 762 -9.63 4.07 -8.68
CA ARG A 762 -10.85 4.07 -9.52
C ARG A 762 -10.47 3.97 -11.00
N LEU A 763 -10.49 2.77 -11.57
CA LEU A 763 -10.05 2.50 -12.94
C LEU A 763 -11.25 2.41 -13.89
N ARG A 764 -11.19 3.11 -15.03
CA ARG A 764 -12.21 3.01 -16.09
C ARG A 764 -11.98 1.75 -16.92
N VAL A 765 -13.02 0.93 -17.07
CA VAL A 765 -12.97 -0.38 -17.74
C VAL A 765 -13.13 -0.21 -19.26
N ARG A 766 -12.02 0.14 -19.93
CA ARG A 766 -11.99 0.21 -21.41
C ARG A 766 -11.40 -1.04 -22.09
N THR A 767 -11.06 -2.05 -21.31
CA THR A 767 -10.48 -3.35 -21.72
C THR A 767 -11.28 -4.10 -22.78
N ILE A 768 -10.57 -4.79 -23.66
CA ILE A 768 -11.07 -5.80 -24.60
C ILE A 768 -10.90 -7.18 -23.97
N TRP A 769 -12.01 -7.90 -23.84
CA TRP A 769 -12.07 -9.14 -23.06
C TRP A 769 -12.09 -10.37 -23.96
N CYS A 770 -11.17 -11.31 -23.72
CA CYS A 770 -11.14 -12.64 -24.31
C CYS A 770 -11.19 -13.72 -23.21
N ALA A 771 -11.83 -14.85 -23.49
CA ALA A 771 -11.78 -16.05 -22.65
C ALA A 771 -11.61 -17.29 -23.54
N ASN A 772 -10.84 -18.30 -23.12
CA ASN A 772 -10.74 -19.55 -23.87
C ASN A 772 -10.53 -20.82 -23.02
N GLY A 773 -11.03 -21.95 -23.53
CA GLY A 773 -11.12 -23.26 -22.87
C GLY A 773 -11.71 -24.33 -23.79
N ASN A 774 -12.00 -25.54 -23.32
CA ASN A 774 -12.60 -26.61 -24.15
C ASN A 774 -14.01 -26.93 -23.65
N ASN A 775 -15.03 -26.80 -24.51
CA ASN A 775 -16.45 -26.91 -24.17
C ASN A 775 -16.81 -26.06 -22.93
N ILE A 776 -16.44 -24.77 -22.97
CA ILE A 776 -16.64 -23.87 -21.83
C ILE A 776 -18.13 -23.79 -21.49
N THR A 777 -18.47 -24.08 -20.23
CA THR A 777 -19.84 -23.96 -19.70
C THR A 777 -19.94 -22.66 -18.86
N PRO A 778 -20.43 -21.54 -19.41
CA PRO A 778 -20.65 -20.31 -18.64
C PRO A 778 -21.92 -20.40 -17.77
N SER A 779 -22.00 -19.60 -16.71
CA SER A 779 -23.28 -19.29 -16.06
C SER A 779 -24.09 -18.28 -16.90
N ASP A 780 -25.40 -18.18 -16.66
CA ASP A 780 -26.31 -17.22 -17.33
C ASP A 780 -25.76 -15.78 -17.34
N GLU A 781 -25.17 -15.36 -16.21
CA GLU A 781 -24.58 -14.03 -16.04
C GLU A 781 -23.36 -13.81 -16.95
N ILE A 782 -22.54 -14.84 -17.17
CA ILE A 782 -21.39 -14.76 -18.09
C ILE A 782 -21.85 -14.92 -19.55
N ALA A 783 -22.77 -15.84 -19.85
CA ALA A 783 -23.31 -16.07 -21.19
C ALA A 783 -23.98 -14.81 -21.76
N ARG A 784 -24.83 -14.12 -20.97
CA ARG A 784 -25.46 -12.87 -21.42
C ARG A 784 -24.48 -11.72 -21.66
N ARG A 785 -23.26 -11.81 -21.10
CA ARG A 785 -22.14 -10.86 -21.27
C ARG A 785 -21.11 -11.31 -22.30
N SER A 786 -21.30 -12.46 -22.94
CA SER A 786 -20.35 -13.06 -23.89
C SER A 786 -20.86 -13.08 -25.34
N ILE A 787 -19.95 -13.12 -26.30
CA ILE A 787 -20.22 -13.53 -27.69
C ILE A 787 -19.35 -14.75 -28.01
N TRP A 788 -19.90 -15.70 -28.78
CA TRP A 788 -19.28 -17.01 -28.96
C TRP A 788 -18.45 -17.08 -30.25
N ILE A 789 -17.25 -17.64 -30.12
CA ILE A 789 -16.35 -17.96 -31.22
C ILE A 789 -16.02 -19.45 -31.10
N ARG A 790 -16.86 -20.31 -31.69
CA ARG A 790 -16.71 -21.76 -31.65
C ARG A 790 -15.85 -22.24 -32.83
N LEU A 791 -14.75 -22.92 -32.50
CA LEU A 791 -13.88 -23.59 -33.45
C LEU A 791 -14.12 -25.10 -33.41
N ASP A 792 -14.40 -25.72 -34.55
CA ASP A 792 -14.55 -27.17 -34.67
C ASP A 792 -13.81 -27.71 -35.90
N ALA A 793 -12.67 -28.38 -35.65
CA ALA A 793 -11.84 -28.96 -36.70
C ALA A 793 -12.40 -30.27 -37.28
N ASN A 794 -13.49 -30.82 -36.74
CA ASN A 794 -14.10 -32.08 -37.18
C ASN A 794 -13.10 -33.26 -37.27
N THR A 795 -12.13 -33.30 -36.34
CA THR A 795 -11.10 -34.35 -36.24
C THR A 795 -10.69 -34.59 -34.78
N GLU A 796 -10.33 -35.83 -34.44
CA GLU A 796 -9.82 -36.23 -33.13
C GLU A 796 -8.53 -35.48 -32.74
N ARG A 797 -7.69 -35.14 -33.73
CA ARG A 797 -6.35 -34.57 -33.50
C ARG A 797 -6.10 -33.28 -34.29
N PRO A 798 -6.70 -32.15 -33.88
CA PRO A 798 -6.58 -30.88 -34.61
C PRO A 798 -5.15 -30.34 -34.75
N TRP A 799 -4.22 -30.80 -33.90
CA TRP A 799 -2.80 -30.44 -33.91
C TRP A 799 -1.96 -31.21 -34.95
N GLU A 800 -2.50 -32.29 -35.55
CA GLU A 800 -1.84 -33.05 -36.64
C GLU A 800 -2.23 -32.52 -38.04
N ARG A 801 -3.07 -31.47 -38.12
CA ARG A 801 -3.43 -30.80 -39.37
C ARG A 801 -2.20 -30.13 -40.02
N ASP A 802 -2.13 -30.20 -41.34
CA ASP A 802 -1.11 -29.56 -42.17
C ASP A 802 -1.76 -28.59 -43.19
N GLY A 803 -1.08 -28.31 -44.31
CA GLY A 803 -1.62 -27.48 -45.40
C GLY A 803 -1.82 -25.98 -45.07
N PHE A 804 -1.37 -25.51 -43.91
CA PHE A 804 -1.53 -24.11 -43.49
C PHE A 804 -0.85 -23.14 -44.47
N LYS A 805 -1.59 -22.10 -44.88
CA LYS A 805 -1.13 -21.01 -45.75
C LYS A 805 0.06 -20.24 -45.17
N HIS A 806 0.17 -20.20 -43.84
CA HIS A 806 1.29 -19.63 -43.09
C HIS A 806 1.75 -20.60 -41.99
N GLN A 807 2.90 -21.26 -42.19
CA GLN A 807 3.43 -22.26 -41.23
C GLN A 807 3.63 -21.72 -39.82
N ASN A 808 4.03 -20.45 -39.68
CA ASN A 808 4.03 -19.72 -38.41
C ASN A 808 3.25 -18.42 -38.55
N LEU A 809 1.95 -18.48 -38.22
CA LEU A 809 1.03 -17.36 -38.34
C LEU A 809 1.43 -16.16 -37.46
N ARG A 810 2.01 -16.37 -36.26
CA ARG A 810 2.43 -15.26 -35.39
C ARG A 810 3.60 -14.48 -36.00
N THR A 811 4.62 -15.18 -36.50
CA THR A 811 5.75 -14.54 -37.20
C THR A 811 5.29 -13.84 -38.49
N TRP A 812 4.41 -14.47 -39.27
CA TRP A 812 3.83 -13.85 -40.46
C TRP A 812 3.01 -12.59 -40.13
N ALA A 813 2.19 -12.62 -39.07
CA ALA A 813 1.37 -11.48 -38.66
C ALA A 813 2.19 -10.33 -38.06
N LEU A 814 3.33 -10.61 -37.41
CA LEU A 814 4.30 -9.59 -37.01
C LEU A 814 4.96 -8.94 -38.22
N ALA A 815 5.43 -9.74 -39.19
CA ALA A 815 6.06 -9.23 -40.40
C ALA A 815 5.09 -8.39 -41.27
N ASN A 816 3.82 -8.79 -41.34
CA ASN A 816 2.77 -8.11 -42.11
C ASN A 816 1.94 -7.13 -41.26
N ARG A 817 2.37 -6.81 -40.03
CA ARG A 817 1.60 -6.01 -39.06
C ARG A 817 1.09 -4.68 -39.63
N GLY A 818 1.93 -3.96 -40.36
CA GLY A 818 1.55 -2.69 -41.00
C GLY A 818 0.44 -2.86 -42.03
N GLN A 819 0.43 -3.96 -42.78
CA GLN A 819 -0.64 -4.29 -43.74
C GLN A 819 -1.93 -4.70 -43.02
N LEU A 820 -1.85 -5.54 -41.98
CA LEU A 820 -3.02 -5.96 -41.20
C LEU A 820 -3.73 -4.78 -40.52
N VAL A 821 -2.97 -3.82 -39.97
CA VAL A 821 -3.55 -2.58 -39.42
C VAL A 821 -4.08 -1.68 -40.54
N THR A 822 -3.39 -1.57 -41.69
CA THR A 822 -3.89 -0.82 -42.86
C THR A 822 -5.23 -1.38 -43.34
N ALA A 823 -5.39 -2.71 -43.38
CA ALA A 823 -6.64 -3.38 -43.72
C ALA A 823 -7.75 -3.04 -42.70
N ALA A 824 -7.49 -3.22 -41.39
CA ALA A 824 -8.45 -2.90 -40.33
C ALA A 824 -8.92 -1.43 -40.38
N VAL A 825 -7.98 -0.48 -40.49
CA VAL A 825 -8.26 0.96 -40.62
C VAL A 825 -9.05 1.28 -41.90
N THR A 826 -8.83 0.55 -42.99
CA THR A 826 -9.58 0.71 -44.25
C THR A 826 -11.03 0.25 -44.12
N LEU A 827 -11.30 -0.88 -43.44
CA LEU A 827 -12.68 -1.35 -43.20
C LEU A 827 -13.45 -0.37 -42.30
N VAL A 828 -12.83 0.17 -41.25
CA VAL A 828 -13.46 1.21 -40.40
C VAL A 828 -13.73 2.49 -41.20
N ARG A 829 -12.81 2.90 -42.09
CA ARG A 829 -13.03 4.08 -42.95
C ARG A 829 -14.13 3.88 -43.99
N ALA A 830 -14.35 2.66 -44.47
CA ALA A 830 -15.48 2.36 -45.35
C ALA A 830 -16.82 2.61 -44.63
N TRP A 831 -16.95 2.15 -43.39
CA TRP A 831 -18.11 2.44 -42.52
C TRP A 831 -18.29 3.93 -42.26
N MET A 832 -17.21 4.67 -41.99
CA MET A 832 -17.29 6.12 -41.82
C MET A 832 -17.68 6.86 -43.10
N ALA A 833 -17.17 6.43 -44.27
CA ALA A 833 -17.51 6.99 -45.58
C ALA A 833 -18.98 6.72 -45.96
N ALA A 834 -19.54 5.59 -45.51
CA ALA A 834 -20.97 5.28 -45.62
C ALA A 834 -21.88 6.07 -44.66
N GLY A 835 -21.32 7.00 -43.87
CA GLY A 835 -22.08 7.83 -42.92
C GLY A 835 -22.26 7.21 -41.53
N ARG A 836 -21.45 6.20 -41.15
CA ARG A 836 -21.54 5.45 -39.88
C ARG A 836 -22.91 4.81 -39.63
N PRO A 837 -23.47 4.03 -40.58
CA PRO A 837 -24.72 3.31 -40.34
C PRO A 837 -24.58 2.38 -39.14
N VAL A 838 -25.52 2.45 -38.20
CA VAL A 838 -25.59 1.53 -37.07
C VAL A 838 -26.06 0.15 -37.52
N TRP A 839 -25.66 -0.89 -36.79
CA TRP A 839 -26.19 -2.25 -36.96
C TRP A 839 -27.72 -2.27 -37.02
N SER A 840 -28.28 -2.89 -38.07
CA SER A 840 -29.73 -2.95 -38.27
C SER A 840 -30.41 -4.20 -37.69
N GLY A 841 -29.64 -5.11 -37.09
CA GLY A 841 -30.17 -6.29 -36.42
C GLY A 841 -30.50 -6.02 -34.94
N LYS A 842 -30.82 -7.08 -34.20
CA LYS A 842 -30.96 -7.02 -32.74
C LYS A 842 -29.59 -6.70 -32.12
N ASN A 843 -29.53 -5.70 -31.23
CA ASN A 843 -28.34 -5.43 -30.41
C ASN A 843 -28.19 -6.48 -29.31
N LYS A 844 -26.94 -6.72 -28.89
CA LYS A 844 -26.68 -7.46 -27.65
C LYS A 844 -26.95 -6.54 -26.45
N GLY A 845 -27.88 -6.96 -25.58
CA GLY A 845 -28.36 -6.13 -24.47
C GLY A 845 -27.25 -5.78 -23.47
N SER A 846 -27.19 -4.52 -23.03
CA SER A 846 -26.09 -3.90 -22.26
C SER A 846 -24.82 -3.61 -23.06
N TYR A 847 -24.80 -3.93 -24.36
CA TYR A 847 -23.66 -3.72 -25.27
C TYR A 847 -24.10 -3.03 -26.58
N ASP A 848 -25.15 -2.21 -26.49
CA ASP A 848 -25.78 -1.55 -27.63
C ASP A 848 -24.81 -0.70 -28.46
N ALA A 849 -23.99 0.15 -27.83
CA ALA A 849 -22.98 0.95 -28.54
C ALA A 849 -21.91 0.09 -29.23
N TRP A 850 -21.51 -1.03 -28.61
CA TRP A 850 -20.59 -1.99 -29.24
C TRP A 850 -21.24 -2.69 -30.43
N SER A 851 -22.51 -3.10 -30.31
CA SER A 851 -23.29 -3.73 -31.38
C SER A 851 -23.47 -2.78 -32.56
N GLN A 852 -23.85 -1.53 -32.28
CA GLN A 852 -24.06 -0.47 -33.28
C GLN A 852 -22.80 -0.19 -34.10
N VAL A 853 -21.63 -0.08 -33.45
CA VAL A 853 -20.34 0.21 -34.11
C VAL A 853 -19.79 -1.04 -34.82
N ILE A 854 -19.59 -2.15 -34.12
CA ILE A 854 -18.96 -3.35 -34.71
C ILE A 854 -19.88 -3.99 -35.74
N GLY A 855 -21.17 -4.17 -35.42
CA GLY A 855 -22.16 -4.68 -36.37
C GLY A 855 -22.36 -3.73 -37.55
N GLY A 856 -22.36 -2.42 -37.33
CA GLY A 856 -22.43 -1.42 -38.41
C GLY A 856 -21.24 -1.50 -39.38
N ILE A 857 -20.01 -1.67 -38.86
CA ILE A 857 -18.81 -1.86 -39.69
C ILE A 857 -18.93 -3.17 -40.48
N LEU A 858 -19.18 -4.29 -39.81
CA LEU A 858 -19.29 -5.62 -40.43
C LEU A 858 -20.38 -5.67 -41.50
N GLN A 859 -21.54 -5.06 -41.24
CA GLN A 859 -22.65 -4.92 -42.19
C GLN A 859 -22.23 -4.09 -43.42
N THR A 860 -21.55 -2.95 -43.21
CA THR A 860 -21.14 -2.08 -44.33
C THR A 860 -20.08 -2.73 -45.22
N VAL A 861 -19.20 -3.57 -44.66
CA VAL A 861 -18.19 -4.30 -45.43
C VAL A 861 -18.62 -5.73 -45.78
N GLU A 862 -19.92 -6.03 -45.71
CA GLU A 862 -20.52 -7.31 -46.11
C GLU A 862 -19.85 -8.54 -45.47
N ILE A 863 -19.79 -8.57 -44.14
CA ILE A 863 -19.40 -9.75 -43.34
C ILE A 863 -20.65 -10.25 -42.59
N PRO A 864 -21.21 -11.42 -42.94
CA PRO A 864 -22.49 -11.91 -42.43
C PRO A 864 -22.38 -12.52 -41.03
N GLY A 865 -23.51 -12.93 -40.45
CA GLY A 865 -23.55 -13.82 -39.27
C GLY A 865 -23.38 -13.16 -37.90
N PHE A 866 -23.07 -11.86 -37.81
CA PHE A 866 -22.91 -11.16 -36.53
C PHE A 866 -24.09 -11.39 -35.56
N LEU A 867 -23.79 -11.83 -34.34
CA LEU A 867 -24.71 -12.24 -33.27
C LEU A 867 -25.66 -13.42 -33.58
N ALA A 868 -25.56 -14.10 -34.73
CA ALA A 868 -26.51 -15.14 -35.13
C ALA A 868 -26.46 -16.42 -34.27
N ASN A 869 -25.35 -16.69 -33.58
CA ASN A 869 -25.22 -17.83 -32.65
C ASN A 869 -25.45 -17.47 -31.17
N GLU A 870 -26.03 -16.29 -30.86
CA GLU A 870 -26.30 -15.88 -29.47
C GLU A 870 -27.26 -16.84 -28.73
N ALA A 871 -28.27 -17.39 -29.41
CA ALA A 871 -29.22 -18.33 -28.80
C ALA A 871 -28.52 -19.63 -28.36
N GLU A 872 -27.72 -20.24 -29.25
CA GLU A 872 -27.05 -21.52 -28.96
C GLU A 872 -26.02 -21.39 -27.82
N LEU A 873 -25.41 -20.22 -27.64
CA LEU A 873 -24.57 -19.95 -26.46
C LEU A 873 -25.37 -20.05 -25.15
N PHE A 874 -26.62 -19.59 -25.11
CA PHE A 874 -27.48 -19.73 -23.93
C PHE A 874 -27.86 -21.20 -23.68
N ASP A 875 -28.09 -21.99 -24.73
CA ASP A 875 -28.37 -23.42 -24.62
C ASP A 875 -27.18 -24.24 -24.08
N THR A 876 -25.96 -23.68 -24.09
CA THR A 876 -24.73 -24.29 -23.50
C THR A 876 -24.42 -23.86 -22.05
N THR A 877 -25.35 -23.20 -21.36
CA THR A 877 -25.16 -22.76 -19.96
C THR A 877 -25.23 -23.91 -18.96
N VAL A 878 -24.83 -23.65 -17.71
CA VAL A 878 -25.09 -24.57 -16.57
C VAL A 878 -26.60 -24.54 -16.25
N SER A 879 -27.37 -25.34 -16.98
CA SER A 879 -28.83 -25.39 -16.95
C SER A 879 -29.40 -26.09 -15.68
N ASP A 880 -29.09 -25.55 -14.50
CA ASP A 880 -29.89 -25.75 -13.29
C ASP A 880 -31.38 -25.46 -13.59
N ALA A 881 -31.65 -24.55 -14.53
CA ALA A 881 -32.97 -24.11 -14.94
C ALA A 881 -33.83 -25.20 -15.60
N GLU A 882 -33.27 -26.15 -16.36
CA GLU A 882 -34.04 -27.25 -16.96
C GLU A 882 -34.28 -28.39 -15.98
N VAL A 883 -33.27 -28.74 -15.17
CA VAL A 883 -33.41 -29.73 -14.09
C VAL A 883 -34.42 -29.24 -13.05
N LEU A 884 -34.42 -27.93 -12.74
CA LEU A 884 -35.47 -27.29 -11.94
C LEU A 884 -36.83 -27.23 -12.67
N ARG A 885 -36.88 -27.10 -13.99
CA ARG A 885 -38.15 -27.12 -14.78
C ARG A 885 -38.81 -28.49 -14.72
N GLU A 886 -38.04 -29.57 -14.84
CA GLU A 886 -38.53 -30.95 -14.67
C GLU A 886 -38.99 -31.20 -13.23
N PHE A 887 -38.19 -30.82 -12.24
CA PHE A 887 -38.58 -30.89 -10.82
C PHE A 887 -39.84 -30.09 -10.49
N VAL A 888 -40.00 -28.88 -11.03
CA VAL A 888 -41.20 -28.04 -10.84
C VAL A 888 -42.43 -28.64 -11.56
N ALA A 889 -42.26 -29.23 -12.74
CA ALA A 889 -43.34 -29.96 -13.41
C ALA A 889 -43.77 -31.21 -12.61
N ALA A 890 -42.82 -31.98 -12.08
CA ALA A 890 -43.11 -33.13 -11.22
C ALA A 890 -43.78 -32.72 -9.89
N TRP A 891 -43.34 -31.61 -9.28
CA TRP A 891 -43.99 -31.00 -8.12
C TRP A 891 -45.44 -30.62 -8.44
N TRP A 892 -45.69 -29.90 -9.55
CA TRP A 892 -47.06 -29.56 -9.95
C TRP A 892 -47.92 -30.82 -10.16
N ASN A 893 -47.40 -31.84 -10.83
CA ASN A 893 -48.12 -33.09 -11.07
C ASN A 893 -48.44 -33.88 -9.78
N GLN A 894 -47.63 -33.75 -8.73
CA GLN A 894 -47.84 -34.47 -7.46
C GLN A 894 -48.63 -33.68 -6.40
N TYR A 895 -48.48 -32.35 -6.35
CA TYR A 895 -49.04 -31.50 -5.27
C TYR A 895 -49.79 -30.25 -5.75
N ALA A 896 -49.75 -29.92 -7.04
CA ALA A 896 -50.33 -28.70 -7.62
C ALA A 896 -49.95 -27.42 -6.84
N ASP A 897 -50.94 -26.62 -6.44
CA ASP A 897 -50.81 -25.38 -5.66
C ASP A 897 -50.71 -25.61 -4.13
N SER A 898 -50.76 -26.87 -3.67
CA SER A 898 -50.80 -27.21 -2.24
C SER A 898 -49.54 -26.74 -1.48
N PRO A 899 -49.68 -26.11 -0.30
CA PRO A 899 -48.55 -25.77 0.56
C PRO A 899 -47.82 -27.01 1.10
N VAL A 900 -46.66 -27.35 0.53
CA VAL A 900 -45.81 -28.49 0.92
C VAL A 900 -44.56 -28.04 1.70
N THR A 901 -43.98 -28.92 2.50
CA THR A 901 -42.69 -28.67 3.16
C THR A 901 -41.51 -29.04 2.26
N SER A 902 -40.33 -28.53 2.57
CA SER A 902 -39.07 -28.98 1.95
C SER A 902 -38.73 -30.44 2.26
N GLY A 903 -39.42 -31.10 3.18
CA GLY A 903 -39.27 -32.53 3.49
C GLY A 903 -40.07 -33.43 2.54
N GLU A 904 -41.28 -33.01 2.17
CA GLU A 904 -42.09 -33.68 1.14
C GLU A 904 -41.46 -33.53 -0.25
N LEU A 905 -41.03 -32.30 -0.59
CA LEU A 905 -40.29 -32.03 -1.83
C LEU A 905 -38.95 -32.76 -1.92
N PHE A 906 -38.37 -33.20 -0.80
CA PHE A 906 -37.13 -33.96 -0.82
C PHE A 906 -37.30 -35.38 -1.44
N LYS A 907 -38.52 -35.94 -1.45
CA LYS A 907 -38.81 -37.20 -2.16
C LYS A 907 -38.72 -37.07 -3.68
N LEU A 908 -39.22 -35.96 -4.23
CA LEU A 908 -39.05 -35.64 -5.65
C LEU A 908 -37.58 -35.32 -5.97
N ALA A 909 -36.91 -34.59 -5.09
CA ALA A 909 -35.59 -34.04 -5.36
C ALA A 909 -34.42 -35.03 -5.27
N SER A 910 -34.52 -36.12 -4.53
CA SER A 910 -33.36 -37.00 -4.25
C SER A 910 -33.76 -38.45 -3.94
N TYR A 911 -32.87 -39.20 -3.26
CA TYR A 911 -32.98 -40.60 -2.82
C TYR A 911 -32.75 -40.75 -1.29
N PRO A 912 -33.07 -41.90 -0.66
CA PRO A 912 -32.75 -42.19 0.75
C PRO A 912 -31.30 -42.71 0.94
N ASP A 913 -30.68 -42.43 2.09
CA ASP A 913 -29.28 -42.81 2.37
C ASP A 913 -29.05 -44.32 2.61
N HIS A 914 -30.11 -45.10 2.84
CA HIS A 914 -30.03 -46.53 3.14
C HIS A 914 -30.65 -47.36 2.02
N LYS A 915 -29.93 -48.41 1.59
CA LYS A 915 -30.56 -49.53 0.87
C LYS A 915 -31.23 -50.44 1.90
N PRO A 916 -32.51 -50.83 1.74
CA PRO A 916 -33.10 -51.88 2.58
C PRO A 916 -32.40 -53.23 2.36
N ASP A 917 -32.25 -54.01 3.43
CA ASP A 917 -31.79 -55.41 3.37
C ASP A 917 -32.83 -56.35 2.73
N ASP A 918 -34.07 -55.87 2.54
CA ASP A 918 -35.22 -56.58 1.98
C ASP A 918 -35.53 -56.09 0.54
N PRO A 919 -35.44 -56.97 -0.48
CA PRO A 919 -35.78 -56.65 -1.87
C PRO A 919 -37.22 -56.12 -2.09
N LEU A 920 -38.19 -56.53 -1.27
CA LEU A 920 -39.58 -56.04 -1.39
C LEU A 920 -39.70 -54.59 -0.93
N GLN A 921 -39.01 -54.23 0.16
CA GLN A 921 -38.94 -52.85 0.64
C GLN A 921 -38.13 -51.97 -0.32
N ALA A 922 -37.07 -52.49 -0.94
CA ALA A 922 -36.33 -51.78 -1.97
C ALA A 922 -37.23 -51.41 -3.17
N ALA A 923 -38.07 -52.35 -3.64
CA ALA A 923 -39.01 -52.11 -4.74
C ALA A 923 -40.15 -51.14 -4.38
N GLN A 924 -40.58 -51.07 -3.11
CA GLN A 924 -41.57 -50.08 -2.66
C GLN A 924 -40.95 -48.69 -2.45
N GLN A 925 -39.71 -48.59 -1.98
CA GLN A 925 -39.04 -47.29 -1.81
C GLN A 925 -38.65 -46.65 -3.15
N THR A 926 -38.25 -47.42 -4.17
CA THR A 926 -37.99 -46.85 -5.52
C THR A 926 -39.24 -46.33 -6.22
N ALA A 927 -40.45 -46.54 -5.68
CA ALA A 927 -41.69 -45.96 -6.18
C ALA A 927 -42.08 -44.63 -5.49
N GLU A 928 -41.38 -44.22 -4.41
CA GLU A 928 -41.65 -42.96 -3.69
C GLU A 928 -40.63 -41.84 -3.98
N TRP A 929 -39.45 -42.17 -4.52
CA TRP A 929 -38.30 -41.26 -4.61
C TRP A 929 -37.84 -41.12 -6.07
N HIS A 930 -37.71 -39.88 -6.55
CA HIS A 930 -37.52 -39.61 -7.99
C HIS A 930 -36.13 -39.09 -8.39
N GLY A 931 -35.30 -38.64 -7.44
CA GLY A 931 -33.90 -38.24 -7.73
C GLY A 931 -33.71 -36.98 -8.60
N LEU A 932 -34.76 -36.20 -8.87
CA LEU A 932 -34.77 -35.21 -9.97
C LEU A 932 -33.75 -34.07 -9.82
N LEU A 933 -33.22 -33.83 -8.61
CA LEU A 933 -32.22 -32.79 -8.36
C LEU A 933 -30.88 -33.39 -7.87
N ASP A 934 -30.61 -34.68 -8.04
CA ASP A 934 -29.42 -35.32 -7.44
C ASP A 934 -28.09 -34.73 -7.93
N GLY A 935 -27.99 -34.33 -9.19
CA GLY A 935 -26.83 -33.61 -9.73
C GLY A 935 -26.61 -32.24 -9.06
N VAL A 936 -27.71 -31.55 -8.71
CA VAL A 936 -27.72 -30.21 -8.09
C VAL A 936 -27.48 -30.28 -6.57
N LEU A 937 -28.01 -31.32 -5.91
CA LEU A 937 -27.90 -31.53 -4.47
C LEU A 937 -26.61 -32.27 -4.08
N GLY A 938 -26.10 -33.15 -4.93
CA GLY A 938 -24.81 -33.83 -4.83
C GLY A 938 -24.67 -34.85 -3.68
N ASN A 939 -23.63 -35.67 -3.77
CA ASN A 939 -23.47 -36.94 -3.04
C ASN A 939 -23.17 -36.84 -1.52
N GLY A 940 -23.49 -35.72 -0.86
CA GLY A 940 -23.44 -35.62 0.60
C GLY A 940 -24.56 -36.44 1.27
N ASN A 941 -24.53 -36.62 2.59
CA ASN A 941 -25.60 -37.34 3.31
C ASN A 941 -26.97 -36.63 3.23
N GLN A 942 -28.05 -37.35 3.54
CA GLN A 942 -29.43 -36.90 3.41
C GLN A 942 -29.69 -35.55 4.10
N ARG A 943 -29.14 -35.33 5.30
CA ARG A 943 -29.28 -34.05 6.02
C ARG A 943 -28.57 -32.90 5.30
N SER A 944 -27.44 -33.17 4.65
CA SER A 944 -26.74 -32.23 3.77
C SER A 944 -27.54 -31.92 2.51
N ARG A 945 -28.05 -32.95 1.80
CA ARG A 945 -28.89 -32.78 0.60
C ARG A 945 -30.18 -32.01 0.90
N GLN A 946 -30.86 -32.30 2.01
CA GLN A 946 -32.02 -31.53 2.50
C GLN A 946 -31.68 -30.07 2.80
N THR A 947 -30.51 -29.81 3.41
CA THR A 947 -30.05 -28.44 3.69
C THR A 947 -29.77 -27.67 2.38
N ARG A 948 -29.23 -28.35 1.36
CA ARG A 948 -29.01 -27.78 0.01
C ARG A 948 -30.34 -27.50 -0.69
N LEU A 949 -31.32 -28.41 -0.64
CA LEU A 949 -32.67 -28.18 -1.18
C LEU A 949 -33.36 -26.97 -0.52
N GLY A 950 -33.24 -26.84 0.81
CA GLY A 950 -33.78 -25.68 1.53
C GLY A 950 -33.16 -24.35 1.10
N LYS A 951 -31.87 -24.34 0.73
CA LYS A 951 -31.20 -23.17 0.12
C LYS A 951 -31.67 -22.92 -1.32
N LEU A 952 -31.79 -23.97 -2.13
CA LEU A 952 -32.18 -23.91 -3.54
C LEU A 952 -33.61 -23.40 -3.73
N LEU A 953 -34.56 -23.86 -2.91
CA LEU A 953 -35.91 -23.28 -2.84
C LEU A 953 -35.84 -21.82 -2.35
N GLY A 954 -34.92 -21.51 -1.43
CA GLY A 954 -34.61 -20.14 -0.99
C GLY A 954 -34.20 -19.19 -2.11
N THR A 955 -33.27 -19.60 -2.97
CA THR A 955 -32.75 -18.81 -4.09
C THR A 955 -33.64 -18.84 -5.34
N SER A 956 -34.56 -19.81 -5.42
CA SER A 956 -35.55 -19.93 -6.50
C SER A 956 -36.94 -19.40 -6.15
N LYS A 957 -37.12 -18.87 -4.92
CA LYS A 957 -38.32 -18.12 -4.53
C LYS A 957 -38.61 -16.99 -5.52
N ASP A 958 -39.88 -16.84 -5.89
CA ASP A 958 -40.42 -15.88 -6.85
C ASP A 958 -39.94 -16.03 -8.31
N LYS A 959 -39.05 -16.99 -8.64
CA LYS A 959 -38.73 -17.35 -10.03
C LYS A 959 -39.86 -18.16 -10.66
N VAL A 960 -39.91 -18.12 -12.00
CA VAL A 960 -40.87 -18.85 -12.84
C VAL A 960 -40.12 -19.92 -13.64
N PHE A 961 -40.65 -21.15 -13.64
CA PHE A 961 -40.14 -22.28 -14.43
C PHE A 961 -41.31 -22.89 -15.21
N GLY A 962 -41.29 -22.75 -16.54
CA GLY A 962 -42.48 -23.02 -17.36
C GLY A 962 -43.62 -22.06 -17.01
N GLU A 963 -44.80 -22.60 -16.70
CA GLU A 963 -45.99 -21.82 -16.31
C GLU A 963 -46.11 -21.57 -14.80
N TYR A 964 -45.14 -22.06 -14.00
CA TYR A 964 -45.26 -22.14 -12.54
C TYR A 964 -44.23 -21.26 -11.82
N LYS A 965 -44.71 -20.47 -10.86
CA LYS A 965 -43.91 -19.61 -10.00
C LYS A 965 -43.75 -20.24 -8.61
N ILE A 966 -42.51 -20.35 -8.12
CA ILE A 966 -42.25 -20.85 -6.76
C ILE A 966 -42.58 -19.78 -5.72
N GLN A 967 -43.48 -20.07 -4.78
CA GLN A 967 -43.84 -19.20 -3.67
C GLN A 967 -43.39 -19.80 -2.33
N LYS A 968 -42.94 -18.95 -1.40
CA LYS A 968 -42.64 -19.32 -0.01
C LYS A 968 -43.76 -18.86 0.92
N LEU A 969 -44.28 -19.77 1.74
CA LEU A 969 -45.34 -19.53 2.71
C LEU A 969 -44.78 -19.69 4.13
N SER A 970 -44.78 -18.60 4.90
CA SER A 970 -44.32 -18.58 6.29
C SER A 970 -45.49 -18.84 7.25
N PRO A 971 -45.52 -19.95 7.99
CA PRO A 971 -46.49 -20.13 9.07
C PRO A 971 -46.09 -19.31 10.31
N SER A 972 -47.07 -18.92 11.13
CA SER A 972 -46.83 -18.16 12.37
C SER A 972 -46.05 -18.94 13.44
N ALA A 973 -46.02 -20.28 13.33
CA ALA A 973 -45.07 -21.16 14.01
C ALA A 973 -44.88 -22.45 13.18
N GLY A 974 -43.65 -22.80 12.85
CA GLY A 974 -43.31 -24.05 12.13
C GLY A 974 -42.29 -23.88 10.99
N ASN A 975 -41.95 -24.99 10.34
CA ASN A 975 -41.07 -25.00 9.18
C ASN A 975 -41.73 -24.28 7.99
N PRO A 976 -40.97 -23.56 7.15
CA PRO A 976 -41.51 -22.87 5.98
C PRO A 976 -42.12 -23.85 4.99
N ARG A 977 -43.31 -23.53 4.49
CA ARG A 977 -43.95 -24.23 3.37
C ARG A 977 -43.67 -23.51 2.05
N TRP A 978 -43.94 -24.21 0.97
CA TRP A 978 -43.72 -23.80 -0.40
C TRP A 978 -44.94 -24.21 -1.23
N SER A 979 -45.28 -23.42 -2.24
CA SER A 979 -46.34 -23.74 -3.20
C SER A 979 -45.90 -23.31 -4.59
N LEU A 980 -46.55 -23.87 -5.61
CA LEU A 980 -46.47 -23.37 -6.98
C LEU A 980 -47.71 -22.53 -7.27
N VAL A 981 -47.52 -21.38 -7.92
CA VAL A 981 -48.60 -20.56 -8.45
C VAL A 981 -48.53 -20.63 -9.97
N ASN A 982 -49.58 -21.13 -10.62
CA ASN A 982 -49.69 -21.04 -12.07
C ASN A 982 -49.83 -19.55 -12.46
N VAL A 983 -48.91 -19.06 -13.29
CA VAL A 983 -48.87 -17.65 -13.77
C VAL A 983 -49.33 -17.50 -15.22
N GLY A 984 -49.78 -18.59 -15.85
CA GLY A 984 -50.54 -18.57 -17.12
C GLY A 984 -52.05 -18.39 -16.94
N GLY A 985 -52.56 -18.47 -15.70
CA GLY A 985 -53.96 -18.19 -15.35
C GLY A 985 -54.23 -16.73 -14.94
N GLU A 986 -55.49 -16.29 -15.06
CA GLU A 986 -55.90 -14.91 -14.81
C GLU A 986 -55.79 -14.47 -13.33
N ARG A 987 -55.62 -13.16 -13.09
CA ARG A 987 -55.41 -12.57 -11.77
C ARG A 987 -56.70 -12.45 -10.95
N ALA A 988 -56.58 -12.67 -9.64
CA ALA A 988 -57.51 -12.14 -8.63
C ALA A 988 -56.75 -11.65 -7.36
N ASP A 989 -57.26 -10.58 -6.73
CA ASP A 989 -56.72 -9.97 -5.50
C ASP A 989 -57.15 -10.70 -4.21
N GLN A 990 -56.33 -10.64 -3.13
CA GLN A 990 -56.70 -9.88 -1.91
C GLN A 990 -55.69 -9.87 -0.73
N ARG A 991 -55.28 -8.65 -0.37
CA ARG A 991 -55.12 -8.00 0.97
C ARG A 991 -54.72 -8.77 2.27
N SER A 992 -53.70 -8.19 2.92
CA SER A 992 -53.33 -8.04 4.36
C SER A 992 -54.49 -7.93 5.41
N PRO A 993 -54.28 -7.97 6.78
CA PRO A 993 -53.14 -7.37 7.53
C PRO A 993 -52.68 -7.93 8.93
N HIS A 994 -51.66 -7.27 9.53
CA HIS A 994 -51.27 -7.19 10.98
C HIS A 994 -50.74 -8.46 11.71
N SER A 995 -49.98 -8.40 12.83
CA SER A 995 -49.81 -7.38 13.90
C SER A 995 -48.38 -7.34 14.54
N GLN A 996 -48.16 -6.50 15.58
CA GLN A 996 -46.89 -6.28 16.33
C GLN A 996 -47.02 -6.72 17.84
N PRO A 997 -46.20 -6.25 18.84
CA PRO A 997 -44.94 -6.89 19.27
C PRO A 997 -44.82 -7.16 20.81
N ALA A 998 -43.74 -7.83 21.26
CA ALA A 998 -43.29 -7.87 22.68
C ALA A 998 -41.79 -8.23 22.81
N VAL A 999 -41.15 -7.90 23.96
CA VAL A 999 -39.67 -8.00 24.22
C VAL A 999 -39.39 -8.49 25.68
N PRO A 1000 -38.17 -8.41 26.29
CA PRO A 1000 -37.31 -9.55 26.66
C PRO A 1000 -37.21 -9.92 28.16
N VAL A 1001 -36.47 -11.00 28.48
CA VAL A 1001 -35.73 -11.25 29.76
C VAL A 1001 -34.37 -11.90 29.43
N VAL A 1002 -33.39 -11.87 30.37
CA VAL A 1002 -31.94 -12.04 30.16
C VAL A 1002 -31.30 -12.94 31.25
N ASP A 1003 -30.20 -13.63 30.90
CA ASP A 1003 -29.15 -14.34 31.68
C ASP A 1003 -29.48 -15.39 32.79
N ASP A 1004 -28.70 -16.49 32.81
CA ASP A 1004 -27.63 -16.70 33.83
C ASP A 1004 -26.57 -17.74 33.31
N ASP A 1005 -25.43 -17.89 33.98
CA ASP A 1005 -24.12 -18.03 33.31
C ASP A 1005 -23.26 -19.31 33.60
N TYR A 1006 -22.19 -19.45 32.79
CA TYR A 1006 -20.88 -20.09 33.01
C TYR A 1006 -20.77 -21.57 33.45
N ALA A 1007 -20.14 -22.40 32.59
CA ALA A 1007 -19.10 -23.38 32.98
C ALA A 1007 -18.54 -24.19 31.78
N LYS A 1008 -17.62 -23.63 30.98
CA LYS A 1008 -16.71 -24.42 30.12
C LYS A 1008 -15.33 -23.79 30.02
N ASP A 1009 -14.33 -24.51 30.51
CA ASP A 1009 -12.92 -24.25 30.24
C ASP A 1009 -12.24 -25.56 29.79
N MET A 1010 -11.21 -25.43 28.96
CA MET A 1010 -10.43 -26.46 28.28
C MET A 1010 -11.13 -27.28 27.17
N VAL A 1011 -10.30 -27.73 26.23
CA VAL A 1011 -10.60 -28.53 25.02
C VAL A 1011 -11.33 -27.79 23.89
N ASN A 1012 -10.58 -26.95 23.17
CA ASN A 1012 -10.37 -27.15 21.74
C ASN A 1012 -9.07 -26.48 21.27
N VAL A 1013 -8.34 -27.15 20.37
CA VAL A 1013 -7.25 -26.59 19.56
C VAL A 1013 -7.49 -27.11 18.15
N GLY A 1014 -7.54 -26.23 17.14
CA GLY A 1014 -7.72 -26.62 15.75
C GLY A 1014 -8.96 -26.10 15.03
N GLU A 1015 -9.33 -24.82 15.22
CA GLU A 1015 -10.14 -24.10 14.24
C GLU A 1015 -9.37 -22.85 13.76
N ARG A 1016 -9.43 -22.59 12.44
CA ARG A 1016 -8.73 -21.46 11.82
C ARG A 1016 -9.54 -20.19 12.04
N TYR A 1017 -8.91 -19.15 12.57
CA TYR A 1017 -9.56 -17.84 12.66
C TYR A 1017 -9.78 -17.24 11.26
N SER A 1018 -10.95 -16.63 11.07
CA SER A 1018 -11.27 -15.77 9.92
C SER A 1018 -11.20 -14.31 10.38
N PRO A 1019 -10.79 -13.35 9.53
CA PRO A 1019 -10.68 -11.94 9.93
C PRO A 1019 -12.00 -11.33 10.41
N LEU A 1020 -11.91 -10.41 11.38
CA LEU A 1020 -13.07 -9.70 11.95
C LEU A 1020 -13.56 -8.59 11.01
N ASP A 1021 -14.86 -8.58 10.70
CA ASP A 1021 -15.51 -7.56 9.85
C ASP A 1021 -15.77 -6.27 10.65
N THR A 1022 -14.89 -5.29 10.51
CA THR A 1022 -14.94 -4.01 11.24
C THR A 1022 -15.92 -3.02 10.61
N ARG A 1023 -17.23 -3.18 10.87
CA ARG A 1023 -18.27 -2.25 10.40
C ARG A 1023 -19.22 -1.72 11.48
N HIS A 1024 -19.13 -0.41 11.71
CA HIS A 1024 -20.27 0.47 12.02
C HIS A 1024 -21.14 0.15 13.25
N ALA A 1025 -20.59 0.38 14.46
CA ALA A 1025 -21.42 0.77 15.58
C ALA A 1025 -22.02 2.18 15.32
N ARG A 1026 -23.34 2.28 15.13
CA ARG A 1026 -24.03 3.57 14.94
C ARG A 1026 -24.22 4.29 16.28
N ILE A 1027 -23.58 5.43 16.46
CA ILE A 1027 -23.95 6.37 17.53
C ILE A 1027 -25.30 6.98 17.16
N SER A 1028 -26.34 6.70 17.95
CA SER A 1028 -27.66 7.34 17.81
C SER A 1028 -27.69 8.63 18.64
N PRO A 1029 -28.30 9.72 18.14
CA PRO A 1029 -28.34 10.99 18.86
C PRO A 1029 -29.36 10.95 20.02
N PRO A 1030 -29.10 11.68 21.13
CA PRO A 1030 -30.09 11.86 22.19
C PRO A 1030 -31.25 12.74 21.71
N THR A 1031 -32.47 12.40 22.14
CA THR A 1031 -33.70 13.16 21.82
C THR A 1031 -33.89 14.37 22.74
N ASN A 1032 -34.58 15.40 22.22
CA ASN A 1032 -34.88 16.64 22.93
C ASN A 1032 -35.54 16.44 24.31
N HIS A 1033 -35.16 17.29 25.26
CA HIS A 1033 -36.09 17.82 26.26
C HIS A 1033 -36.31 19.31 26.02
N THR A 1034 -37.51 19.79 26.34
CA THR A 1034 -37.98 21.16 26.13
C THR A 1034 -37.76 22.05 27.35
N GLU A 1035 -37.43 23.34 27.12
CA GLU A 1035 -37.99 24.58 27.73
C GLU A 1035 -36.97 25.75 27.62
N GLY A 1036 -37.41 27.00 27.85
CA GLY A 1036 -36.48 28.12 28.13
C GLY A 1036 -36.27 29.23 27.09
N GLU A 1037 -37.36 29.81 26.57
CA GLU A 1037 -37.59 31.26 26.29
C GLU A 1037 -36.55 32.25 25.67
N ASN A 1038 -37.13 33.26 24.98
CA ASN A 1038 -36.72 34.68 24.86
C ASN A 1038 -35.61 35.16 23.89
N ASN A 1039 -36.08 35.83 22.82
CA ASN A 1039 -35.56 37.08 22.21
C ASN A 1039 -34.18 37.04 21.48
N ASN A 1040 -33.92 37.79 20.39
CA ASN A 1040 -34.65 38.93 19.81
C ASN A 1040 -34.42 39.08 18.27
N SER A 1041 -35.18 39.99 17.64
CA SER A 1041 -35.09 40.55 16.26
C SER A 1041 -33.67 40.67 15.63
N THR A 1042 -33.46 40.59 14.30
CA THR A 1042 -33.98 41.51 13.25
C THR A 1042 -33.96 40.98 11.78
N HIS A 1043 -34.58 41.76 10.86
CA HIS A 1043 -34.63 41.66 9.38
C HIS A 1043 -33.24 41.64 8.66
N ALA A 1044 -33.08 41.36 7.35
CA ALA A 1044 -34.00 41.57 6.22
C ALA A 1044 -33.79 40.69 4.94
N THR A 1045 -34.73 40.84 3.99
CA THR A 1045 -34.75 40.40 2.57
C THR A 1045 -33.69 41.16 1.71
N THR A 1046 -33.39 40.92 0.42
CA THR A 1046 -34.10 40.49 -0.82
C THR A 1046 -33.03 40.00 -1.84
N ALA A 1047 -33.20 38.95 -2.66
CA ALA A 1047 -33.95 38.81 -3.94
C ALA A 1047 -33.27 39.35 -5.24
N GLU A 1048 -33.06 38.44 -6.21
CA GLU A 1048 -32.97 38.54 -7.71
C GLU A 1048 -32.13 39.62 -8.44
N ARG A 1049 -31.34 39.20 -9.46
CA ARG A 1049 -31.61 39.39 -10.92
C ARG A 1049 -30.48 38.97 -11.89
N SER A 1050 -30.88 38.48 -13.07
CA SER A 1050 -30.10 38.35 -14.34
C SER A 1050 -30.50 39.53 -15.30
N PRO A 1051 -30.09 39.71 -16.59
CA PRO A 1051 -29.68 38.70 -17.61
C PRO A 1051 -28.66 39.08 -18.74
N THR A 1052 -28.35 38.08 -19.59
CA THR A 1052 -28.00 38.06 -21.05
C THR A 1052 -27.62 39.33 -21.86
N PHE A 1053 -26.67 39.23 -22.82
CA PHE A 1053 -26.95 39.10 -24.29
C PHE A 1053 -25.70 38.87 -25.20
N THR A 1054 -25.99 38.45 -26.44
CA THR A 1054 -25.24 37.74 -27.51
C THR A 1054 -24.24 38.48 -28.44
N ASN A 1055 -23.47 37.67 -29.21
CA ASN A 1055 -23.16 37.75 -30.67
C ASN A 1055 -21.79 38.25 -31.25
N THR A 1056 -21.48 37.60 -32.39
CA THR A 1056 -20.29 37.53 -33.28
C THR A 1056 -20.44 38.39 -34.57
N PRO A 1057 -19.60 38.31 -35.64
CA PRO A 1057 -18.11 38.19 -35.83
C PRO A 1057 -17.55 39.23 -36.86
N VAL A 1058 -16.33 39.07 -37.44
CA VAL A 1058 -15.96 39.19 -38.91
C VAL A 1058 -14.48 39.60 -39.23
N GLU A 1059 -13.76 38.70 -39.93
CA GLU A 1059 -12.73 38.83 -41.02
C GLU A 1059 -11.31 39.50 -40.98
N ARG A 1060 -10.37 38.74 -41.61
CA ARG A 1060 -9.33 39.06 -42.65
C ARG A 1060 -7.85 39.44 -42.32
N SER A 1061 -6.96 38.65 -42.94
CA SER A 1061 -5.51 38.84 -43.23
C SER A 1061 -5.31 39.51 -44.64
N PRO A 1062 -4.11 39.63 -45.28
CA PRO A 1062 -2.77 39.00 -45.08
C PRO A 1062 -1.61 40.07 -45.03
N HIS A 1063 -0.34 39.99 -45.50
CA HIS A 1063 0.43 39.02 -46.33
C HIS A 1063 1.98 39.29 -46.35
N VAL A 1064 2.72 38.47 -47.12
CA VAL A 1064 3.93 38.78 -47.94
C VAL A 1064 5.38 38.74 -47.36
N HIS A 1065 6.22 37.92 -48.05
CA HIS A 1065 7.70 37.93 -48.24
C HIS A 1065 8.68 37.97 -47.05
N HIS A 1066 9.93 37.49 -47.11
CA HIS A 1066 10.73 36.50 -47.87
C HIS A 1066 12.19 36.89 -47.55
N HIS A 1067 13.08 35.98 -47.14
CA HIS A 1067 14.43 35.88 -47.74
C HIS A 1067 15.21 34.63 -47.29
N HIS A 1068 16.18 34.28 -48.14
CA HIS A 1068 17.31 33.36 -47.98
C HIS A 1068 18.41 33.97 -47.04
N ASP A 1069 19.48 33.29 -46.60
CA ASP A 1069 20.08 31.99 -47.01
C ASP A 1069 20.96 31.35 -45.90
N GLU A 1070 21.61 30.21 -46.23
CA GLU A 1070 22.98 29.74 -45.88
C GLU A 1070 23.73 30.18 -44.57
N SER A 1071 24.62 29.38 -43.96
CA SER A 1071 25.02 27.96 -44.14
C SER A 1071 25.94 27.47 -42.97
N GLU A 1072 26.58 26.30 -43.19
CA GLU A 1072 27.71 25.68 -42.49
C GLU A 1072 27.46 24.59 -41.43
N VAL A 1073 28.26 23.52 -41.58
CA VAL A 1073 28.28 22.28 -40.81
C VAL A 1073 29.74 22.00 -40.44
N VAL A 1074 30.05 21.84 -39.15
CA VAL A 1074 31.21 21.05 -38.69
C VAL A 1074 30.83 20.25 -37.46
N THR A 1075 31.11 18.95 -37.50
CA THR A 1075 31.03 18.01 -36.37
C THR A 1075 32.26 18.09 -35.49
N TRP A 1076 32.17 17.74 -34.20
CA TRP A 1076 32.78 16.52 -33.63
C TRP A 1076 32.50 16.40 -32.12
N THR A 1077 32.58 15.16 -31.64
CA THR A 1077 32.27 14.69 -30.28
C THR A 1077 33.21 15.19 -29.19
N LEU A 1078 32.70 15.29 -27.97
CA LEU A 1078 33.07 14.33 -26.91
C LEU A 1078 31.88 14.03 -26.00
#